data_AF-S3TJ00-F1
#
_entry.id   AF-S3TJ00-F1
#
_cell.length_a   1.000
_cell.length_b   1.000
_cell.length_c   1.000
_cell.angle_alpha   90.00
_cell.angle_beta   90.00
_cell.angle_gamma   90.00
#
_symmetry.space_group_name_H-M   'P 1'
#
loop_
_entity.id
_entity.type
_entity.pdbx_description
1 polymer ?
#
loop_
_entity_poly.entity_id
_entity_poly.type
_entity_poly.pdbx_seq_one_letter_code
_entity_poly.pdbx_strand_id
1 'polypeptide(L)'
;MTIGAFSGATEQGAAVVGVRGAALGQQSLSIGNGATNVTSGTNAPIQLATSLGQGTITNKTVGSRVFNGSNTVKDTLGGTAGTLTGTVDGVAITINQAAGTGNATTGTVGAITGGSYNGQTLTAEQANALYQSLGHGGSVTLGQRAIAIGTATAALANNALAIGSTSLASGEGSVAIGSGSIATKTDAVSIGRGAGSSVTSGVAIGAEAKVTGDNSIALGQKSVASAQTGSSFLTNVGATTQGTISVGDGTNNVKRRLTNLADGAVDSDGVTVAQLKQFKVITDKQGADTAAALGGGSTYNSTTGAVTTPTYNVGGTTKTNVGDAITNIDNRTTSLENQTWKLNTNSDTAAVVGKDAEVKFIDGKNIKLSRTGTSITVATADSVKFDSVNAGGTVINNNGLSFVQADGTTPVTNSPSISKTGINAGNNKISNVANGAITSGSKDAVNGGQLQGVADSVKTAIGGNTTIDATTGAITTSNIGGTSSNTIDGAITSVKDAATKAKTTVTAGDNVVVTPTTNADGSSNYQVATAKDVNFDKVTVGSVVVDKATNTINGLSNKTWNGTAVSGQAATEDQLQAVSDAQKATDDAAVKYDNPLTKDKVTLGGAGSTTPVTLTNVKAGAVNATSTDAINGSQLHGVADSVKNAIGGSTTIDATTGAITTSNIGGTGSNTIDGAITSVKDAATKAKTTVTAGDNVVVTPTTNADGSSNYQVATAKDVNFDKVTVGSVVVDKATNTINGLSNKTWNGTAVSGQAATEDQLQAVSDAQKATDDAAVKYDDPLTKDKVTLGGAGSTTPVTLTNVKAGAVNSTSTDAINGSQLHGVADSVKNAIGGSTTIDATTGAITTSNIGGTGSNTIDGA
;
A
#
# COMPACT_ATOMS: atom_id res chain seq x y z
N MET A 1 58.31 24.95 -22.18
CA MET A 1 59.32 23.97 -22.63
C MET A 1 59.34 24.06 -24.14
N THR A 2 60.10 24.96 -24.77
CA THR A 2 61.45 25.48 -24.42
C THR A 2 62.51 24.39 -24.58
N ILE A 3 63.23 24.43 -25.70
CA ILE A 3 64.50 23.73 -25.90
C ILE A 3 65.55 24.82 -26.08
N GLY A 4 66.39 24.99 -25.06
CA GLY A 4 67.61 25.79 -25.13
C GLY A 4 68.78 24.94 -25.61
N ALA A 5 69.94 25.56 -25.87
CA ALA A 5 71.08 24.93 -26.51
C ALA A 5 72.41 25.10 -25.72
N PHE A 6 73.47 24.49 -26.26
CA PHE A 6 74.91 24.73 -26.02
C PHE A 6 75.64 24.12 -24.80
N SER A 7 76.83 23.56 -25.12
CA SER A 7 78.04 23.35 -24.28
C SER A 7 77.94 22.44 -23.04
N GLY A 8 79.02 21.83 -22.53
CA GLY A 8 80.45 21.79 -22.92
C GLY A 8 81.36 21.45 -21.71
N ALA A 9 82.63 21.06 -21.93
CA ALA A 9 83.63 20.58 -20.92
C ALA A 9 83.31 19.18 -20.31
N THR A 10 84.17 18.14 -20.31
CA THR A 10 85.49 17.88 -19.64
C THR A 10 85.39 17.90 -18.09
N GLU A 11 85.78 16.87 -17.32
CA GLU A 11 87.16 16.30 -17.21
C GLU A 11 87.28 14.86 -16.60
N GLN A 12 88.42 14.20 -16.92
CA GLN A 12 89.31 13.30 -16.13
C GLN A 12 88.86 12.09 -15.24
N GLY A 13 89.77 11.09 -15.13
CA GLY A 13 89.73 9.91 -14.22
C GLY A 13 89.38 8.58 -14.91
N ALA A 14 90.27 7.62 -15.27
CA ALA A 14 91.54 7.10 -14.71
C ALA A 14 91.39 6.34 -13.37
N ALA A 15 91.88 5.10 -13.17
CA ALA A 15 92.53 4.10 -14.05
C ALA A 15 92.49 2.67 -13.37
N VAL A 16 93.47 1.79 -13.69
CA VAL A 16 93.76 0.44 -13.09
C VAL A 16 92.97 -0.76 -13.69
N VAL A 17 93.50 -1.99 -13.85
CA VAL A 17 94.73 -2.56 -14.50
C VAL A 17 94.82 -4.07 -14.20
N GLY A 18 95.31 -4.89 -15.15
CA GLY A 18 95.68 -6.32 -14.96
C GLY A 18 94.84 -7.30 -15.81
N VAL A 19 95.25 -7.91 -16.94
CA VAL A 19 96.54 -8.37 -17.54
C VAL A 19 96.95 -9.81 -17.20
N ARG A 20 96.81 -10.71 -18.20
CA ARG A 20 97.61 -11.92 -18.58
C ARG A 20 96.74 -12.84 -19.48
N GLY A 21 97.19 -13.43 -20.59
CA GLY A 21 98.43 -13.21 -21.36
C GLY A 21 98.72 -14.33 -22.40
N ALA A 22 99.44 -13.99 -23.47
CA ALA A 22 100.00 -14.88 -24.52
C ALA A 22 98.99 -15.58 -25.49
N ALA A 23 99.37 -16.04 -26.70
CA ALA A 23 100.71 -16.13 -27.30
C ALA A 23 100.72 -15.95 -28.85
N LEU A 24 101.74 -15.22 -29.34
CA LEU A 24 102.51 -15.39 -30.59
C LEU A 24 101.78 -15.45 -31.98
N GLY A 25 102.42 -15.06 -33.09
CA GLY A 25 103.84 -14.71 -33.28
C GLY A 25 104.08 -13.53 -34.23
N GLN A 26 105.31 -13.00 -34.22
CA GLN A 26 105.75 -11.89 -35.07
C GLN A 26 106.29 -12.43 -36.44
N GLN A 27 106.67 -11.62 -37.43
CA GLN A 27 107.73 -10.61 -37.38
C GLN A 27 107.38 -9.32 -38.12
N SER A 28 107.46 -8.21 -37.38
CA SER A 28 107.72 -6.88 -37.92
C SER A 28 109.23 -6.58 -37.89
N LEU A 29 109.62 -5.46 -38.51
CA LEU A 29 110.75 -4.55 -38.21
C LEU A 29 111.64 -4.31 -39.46
N SER A 30 112.01 -3.10 -39.91
CA SER A 30 111.52 -1.69 -39.82
C SER A 30 112.73 -0.76 -39.77
N ILE A 31 112.79 0.22 -40.69
CA ILE A 31 113.47 1.54 -40.57
C ILE A 31 114.97 1.56 -40.18
N GLY A 32 115.78 2.33 -40.93
CA GLY A 32 117.07 2.81 -40.39
C GLY A 32 118.00 3.47 -41.41
N ASN A 33 118.10 4.80 -41.38
CA ASN A 33 119.20 5.52 -42.01
C ASN A 33 120.36 5.65 -41.01
N GLY A 34 121.56 5.17 -41.35
CA GLY A 34 122.72 5.18 -40.48
C GLY A 34 123.85 4.31 -41.04
N ALA A 35 125.12 4.70 -40.83
CA ALA A 35 126.27 4.12 -41.53
C ALA A 35 127.16 3.22 -40.66
N THR A 36 128.02 2.45 -41.35
CA THR A 36 129.24 1.76 -40.88
C THR A 36 129.12 0.55 -39.93
N ASN A 37 129.40 -0.63 -40.51
CA ASN A 37 130.14 -1.80 -40.00
C ASN A 37 129.98 -2.30 -38.55
N VAL A 38 129.69 -3.61 -38.45
CA VAL A 38 130.04 -4.47 -37.30
C VAL A 38 130.80 -5.70 -37.83
N THR A 39 131.81 -6.17 -37.08
CA THR A 39 132.72 -7.26 -37.46
C THR A 39 132.93 -8.23 -36.28
N SER A 40 133.43 -9.46 -36.57
CA SER A 40 133.70 -10.57 -35.63
C SER A 40 132.46 -11.24 -35.03
N GLY A 41 132.45 -12.54 -34.68
CA GLY A 41 133.46 -13.63 -34.78
C GLY A 41 132.83 -14.94 -34.22
N THR A 42 133.42 -16.14 -34.27
CA THR A 42 134.71 -16.63 -34.80
C THR A 42 134.68 -18.19 -34.85
N ASN A 43 135.67 -18.83 -35.51
CA ASN A 43 136.04 -20.28 -35.40
C ASN A 43 134.95 -21.32 -35.84
N ALA A 44 135.08 -22.15 -36.87
CA ALA A 44 136.23 -22.89 -37.40
C ALA A 44 135.95 -23.46 -38.84
N PRO A 45 136.97 -23.58 -39.72
CA PRO A 45 136.83 -24.08 -41.10
C PRO A 45 137.14 -25.60 -41.25
N ILE A 46 137.14 -26.13 -42.52
CA ILE A 46 137.39 -27.53 -43.03
C ILE A 46 136.07 -28.19 -43.51
N GLN A 47 135.88 -28.75 -44.73
CA GLN A 47 136.63 -28.89 -46.00
C GLN A 47 135.81 -28.29 -47.19
N LEU A 48 136.31 -27.99 -48.41
CA LEU A 48 136.93 -28.86 -49.46
C LEU A 48 136.04 -30.08 -49.81
N ALA A 49 135.95 -30.62 -51.04
CA ALA A 49 136.35 -30.23 -52.41
C ALA A 49 135.43 -31.05 -53.39
N THR A 50 135.58 -31.20 -54.72
CA THR A 50 136.64 -30.91 -55.73
C THR A 50 136.02 -30.95 -57.15
N SER A 51 136.86 -30.87 -58.20
CA SER A 51 136.76 -31.66 -59.47
C SER A 51 135.83 -31.19 -60.59
N LEU A 52 136.25 -31.08 -61.87
CA LEU A 52 137.56 -31.24 -62.57
C LEU A 52 137.43 -30.44 -63.91
N GLY A 53 138.47 -29.97 -64.62
CA GLY A 53 139.94 -30.04 -64.51
C GLY A 53 140.58 -29.64 -65.87
N GLN A 54 141.90 -29.60 -66.12
CA GLN A 54 143.10 -29.76 -65.29
C GLN A 54 144.32 -29.04 -65.92
N GLY A 55 145.26 -28.55 -65.08
CA GLY A 55 146.72 -28.62 -65.31
C GLY A 55 147.41 -27.63 -66.26
N THR A 56 148.70 -27.27 -66.12
CA THR A 56 149.72 -27.55 -65.06
C THR A 56 150.87 -26.51 -65.20
N ILE A 57 151.82 -26.43 -64.24
CA ILE A 57 153.14 -25.73 -64.29
C ILE A 57 153.08 -24.20 -64.02
N THR A 58 154.09 -23.47 -63.47
CA THR A 58 154.96 -23.60 -62.26
C THR A 58 155.61 -22.22 -62.01
N ASN A 59 155.98 -21.89 -60.75
CA ASN A 59 156.55 -20.59 -60.34
C ASN A 59 158.07 -20.43 -60.63
N LYS A 60 158.47 -19.43 -61.45
CA LYS A 60 159.71 -18.62 -61.26
C LYS A 60 159.85 -17.42 -62.24
N THR A 61 160.60 -16.39 -61.82
CA THR A 61 161.42 -15.47 -62.64
C THR A 61 160.74 -14.37 -63.52
N VAL A 62 160.96 -13.09 -63.11
CA VAL A 62 161.11 -11.83 -63.92
C VAL A 62 159.96 -11.42 -64.88
N GLY A 63 159.53 -10.16 -64.98
CA GLY A 63 159.96 -8.90 -64.35
C GLY A 63 158.86 -7.83 -64.46
N SER A 64 158.82 -6.73 -63.72
CA SER A 64 159.88 -5.80 -63.27
C SER A 64 160.46 -4.90 -64.38
N ARG A 65 159.85 -3.73 -64.59
CA ARG A 65 160.61 -2.51 -64.92
C ARG A 65 160.05 -1.35 -64.09
N VAL A 66 160.88 -0.85 -63.19
CA VAL A 66 160.67 0.34 -62.36
C VAL A 66 161.92 1.20 -62.56
N PHE A 67 161.81 2.53 -62.35
CA PHE A 67 162.95 3.47 -62.34
C PHE A 67 163.64 3.69 -63.70
N ASN A 68 164.33 4.80 -63.97
CA ASN A 68 164.49 6.13 -63.32
C ASN A 68 164.89 7.16 -64.43
N GLY A 69 165.09 8.45 -64.20
CA GLY A 69 165.15 9.21 -62.95
C GLY A 69 165.24 10.73 -63.16
N SER A 70 165.83 11.40 -62.16
CA SER A 70 166.00 12.86 -62.08
C SER A 70 166.60 13.51 -63.32
N ASN A 71 166.11 14.70 -63.67
CA ASN A 71 166.91 15.92 -63.51
C ASN A 71 166.05 17.19 -63.43
N THR A 72 166.46 18.09 -62.55
CA THR A 72 166.00 19.49 -62.46
C THR A 72 167.05 20.39 -63.12
N VAL A 73 166.72 21.67 -63.37
CA VAL A 73 167.57 22.74 -63.96
C VAL A 73 168.08 22.47 -65.39
N LYS A 74 168.29 23.47 -66.26
CA LYS A 74 168.36 24.96 -66.16
C LYS A 74 167.54 25.56 -67.32
N ASP A 75 166.79 26.64 -67.17
CA ASP A 75 167.24 28.05 -67.18
C ASP A 75 168.27 28.41 -68.28
N THR A 76 167.83 29.12 -69.33
CA THR A 76 168.42 30.42 -69.76
C THR A 76 167.60 30.99 -70.92
N LEU A 77 167.52 32.33 -70.99
CA LEU A 77 166.82 33.14 -72.00
C LEU A 77 167.44 32.99 -73.41
N GLY A 78 166.62 33.10 -74.46
CA GLY A 78 167.11 33.23 -75.85
C GLY A 78 165.98 33.40 -76.86
N GLY A 79 165.76 34.61 -77.36
CA GLY A 79 164.63 34.94 -78.23
C GLY A 79 164.90 34.73 -79.73
N THR A 80 164.16 33.83 -80.36
CA THR A 80 163.82 33.78 -81.80
C THR A 80 162.59 32.87 -81.95
N ALA A 81 161.82 33.00 -83.04
CA ALA A 81 160.59 32.23 -83.23
C ALA A 81 160.84 30.70 -83.17
N GLY A 82 160.11 30.00 -82.30
CA GLY A 82 160.26 28.56 -82.09
C GLY A 82 158.90 27.89 -81.81
N THR A 83 158.63 26.81 -82.51
CA THR A 83 157.40 26.02 -82.39
C THR A 83 157.45 25.15 -81.13
N LEU A 84 156.56 25.39 -80.17
CA LEU A 84 156.42 24.49 -79.01
C LEU A 84 155.54 23.30 -79.38
N THR A 85 156.15 22.14 -79.53
CA THR A 85 155.48 20.84 -79.73
C THR A 85 155.58 20.01 -78.45
N GLY A 86 154.48 19.36 -78.06
CA GLY A 86 154.47 18.47 -76.90
C GLY A 86 153.29 17.50 -76.95
N THR A 87 153.55 16.24 -76.61
CA THR A 87 152.54 15.16 -76.61
C THR A 87 152.12 14.77 -75.20
N VAL A 88 150.80 14.70 -74.97
CA VAL A 88 150.17 13.96 -73.86
C VAL A 88 149.17 12.99 -74.47
N ASP A 89 149.13 11.75 -74.00
CA ASP A 89 148.33 10.65 -74.55
C ASP A 89 148.41 10.50 -76.08
N GLY A 90 149.60 10.72 -76.63
CA GLY A 90 149.90 10.61 -78.06
C GLY A 90 149.44 11.79 -78.93
N VAL A 91 148.70 12.75 -78.38
CA VAL A 91 148.23 13.94 -79.11
C VAL A 91 149.25 15.07 -78.99
N ALA A 92 149.86 15.45 -80.12
CA ALA A 92 150.80 16.57 -80.18
C ALA A 92 150.03 17.90 -80.24
N ILE A 93 150.04 18.67 -79.15
CA ILE A 93 149.49 20.02 -79.13
C ILE A 93 150.56 20.98 -79.65
N THR A 94 150.18 21.83 -80.61
CA THR A 94 151.02 22.91 -81.16
C THR A 94 150.20 24.19 -81.20
N ILE A 95 150.59 25.21 -80.44
CA ILE A 95 149.87 26.49 -80.35
C ILE A 95 150.68 27.56 -81.09
N ASN A 96 150.21 27.96 -82.27
CA ASN A 96 150.75 29.10 -83.00
C ASN A 96 149.94 30.35 -82.62
N GLN A 97 150.54 31.30 -81.88
CA GLN A 97 149.96 32.62 -81.70
C GLN A 97 150.21 33.49 -82.94
N ALA A 98 149.18 34.23 -83.36
CA ALA A 98 149.29 35.35 -84.29
C ALA A 98 148.80 36.63 -83.59
N ALA A 99 149.44 37.77 -83.86
CA ALA A 99 149.12 39.05 -83.23
C ALA A 99 148.40 39.99 -84.22
N GLY A 100 147.46 40.79 -83.73
CA GLY A 100 146.91 41.94 -84.48
C GLY A 100 145.41 42.17 -84.34
N THR A 101 145.06 43.22 -83.58
CA THR A 101 143.97 44.21 -83.84
C THR A 101 142.84 43.90 -84.85
N GLY A 102 141.58 44.13 -84.45
CA GLY A 102 140.58 44.65 -85.41
C GLY A 102 139.14 44.14 -85.27
N ASN A 103 138.20 45.08 -85.20
CA ASN A 103 136.75 44.87 -85.05
C ASN A 103 136.02 44.35 -86.31
N ALA A 104 135.03 43.48 -86.09
CA ALA A 104 133.79 43.23 -86.88
C ALA A 104 133.82 42.67 -88.34
N THR A 105 132.80 41.82 -88.57
CA THR A 105 132.16 41.41 -89.84
C THR A 105 132.75 40.19 -90.58
N THR A 106 131.87 39.20 -90.82
CA THR A 106 131.96 38.07 -91.77
C THR A 106 133.35 37.64 -92.27
N GLY A 107 134.12 36.98 -91.40
CA GLY A 107 135.26 36.16 -91.82
C GLY A 107 134.89 34.67 -91.84
N THR A 108 134.94 34.03 -93.01
CA THR A 108 134.93 32.57 -93.10
C THR A 108 136.22 32.04 -92.48
N VAL A 109 136.15 31.49 -91.26
CA VAL A 109 137.30 30.84 -90.65
C VAL A 109 137.66 29.61 -91.49
N GLY A 110 138.92 29.57 -91.95
CA GLY A 110 139.39 28.60 -92.93
C GLY A 110 139.31 27.15 -92.44
N ALA A 111 139.33 26.21 -93.38
CA ALA A 111 139.22 24.78 -93.11
C ALA A 111 140.24 24.30 -92.08
N ILE A 112 139.78 23.47 -91.12
CA ILE A 112 140.65 22.74 -90.20
C ILE A 112 141.33 21.62 -90.99
N THR A 113 142.54 21.86 -91.48
CA THR A 113 143.27 20.94 -92.34
C THR A 113 143.91 19.80 -91.54
N GLY A 114 143.12 18.77 -91.28
CA GLY A 114 143.61 17.47 -90.80
C GLY A 114 143.31 17.18 -89.33
N GLY A 115 142.71 16.02 -89.10
CA GLY A 115 142.57 15.37 -87.79
C GLY A 115 142.58 13.85 -88.01
N SER A 116 143.04 13.09 -87.03
CA SER A 116 143.03 11.62 -87.09
C SER A 116 141.94 11.04 -86.19
N TYR A 117 141.27 10.01 -86.66
CA TYR A 117 140.33 9.21 -85.89
C TYR A 117 140.73 7.73 -86.02
N ASN A 118 140.87 7.04 -84.88
CA ASN A 118 141.38 5.66 -84.80
C ASN A 118 142.67 5.39 -85.60
N GLY A 119 143.63 6.34 -85.55
CA GLY A 119 144.99 6.17 -86.07
C GLY A 119 145.16 6.29 -87.59
N GLN A 120 144.08 6.57 -88.34
CA GLN A 120 144.13 6.86 -89.77
C GLN A 120 144.03 8.37 -90.00
N THR A 121 144.75 8.91 -90.99
CA THR A 121 144.63 10.31 -91.40
C THR A 121 143.35 10.52 -92.20
N LEU A 122 142.44 11.35 -91.70
CA LEU A 122 141.21 11.68 -92.44
C LEU A 122 141.51 12.66 -93.58
N THR A 123 140.90 12.43 -94.75
CA THR A 123 140.96 13.38 -95.88
C THR A 123 140.05 14.59 -95.64
N ALA A 124 140.19 15.64 -96.47
CA ALA A 124 139.40 16.86 -96.36
C ALA A 124 137.88 16.59 -96.44
N GLU A 125 137.42 15.70 -97.34
CA GLU A 125 136.03 15.22 -97.40
C GLU A 125 135.55 14.64 -96.06
N GLN A 126 136.38 13.86 -95.39
CA GLN A 126 135.97 13.07 -94.23
C GLN A 126 135.79 13.93 -92.96
N ALA A 127 136.62 14.96 -92.77
CA ALA A 127 136.44 15.92 -91.69
C ALA A 127 135.16 16.76 -91.89
N ASN A 128 134.85 17.13 -93.13
CA ASN A 128 133.66 17.91 -93.50
C ASN A 128 132.32 17.15 -93.31
N ALA A 129 132.36 15.82 -93.27
CA ALA A 129 131.18 15.01 -93.00
C ALA A 129 130.74 15.06 -91.52
N LEU A 130 131.69 15.15 -90.58
CA LEU A 130 131.39 15.02 -89.15
C LEU A 130 130.72 16.27 -88.55
N TYR A 131 131.02 17.46 -89.10
CA TYR A 131 130.46 18.75 -88.65
C TYR A 131 128.95 18.91 -88.96
N GLN A 132 128.39 18.07 -89.84
CA GLN A 132 126.99 18.14 -90.26
C GLN A 132 126.03 17.36 -89.35
N SER A 133 126.54 16.69 -88.31
CA SER A 133 125.80 15.68 -87.53
C SER A 133 124.97 16.19 -86.33
N LEU A 134 124.82 17.51 -86.14
CA LEU A 134 123.94 18.09 -85.09
C LEU A 134 122.77 18.95 -85.60
N GLY A 135 122.61 19.13 -86.92
CA GLY A 135 121.44 19.82 -87.47
C GLY A 135 121.54 20.03 -88.97
N HIS A 136 120.57 19.50 -89.73
CA HIS A 136 120.49 19.65 -91.18
C HIS A 136 119.24 20.44 -91.56
N GLY A 137 119.38 21.49 -92.37
CA GLY A 137 118.29 22.21 -93.03
C GLY A 137 117.33 22.96 -92.09
N GLY A 138 117.51 24.28 -91.96
CA GLY A 138 116.48 25.19 -91.43
C GLY A 138 116.14 25.04 -89.94
N SER A 139 117.02 24.45 -89.13
CA SER A 139 116.86 24.50 -87.66
C SER A 139 117.13 25.92 -87.12
N VAL A 140 116.37 26.36 -86.12
CA VAL A 140 116.40 27.72 -85.57
C VAL A 140 116.39 27.69 -84.04
N THR A 141 117.44 28.25 -83.42
CA THR A 141 117.50 28.48 -81.97
C THR A 141 117.65 29.98 -81.72
N LEU A 142 116.70 30.60 -81.02
CA LEU A 142 116.73 32.04 -80.70
C LEU A 142 116.68 32.34 -79.19
N GLY A 143 116.14 31.42 -78.38
CA GLY A 143 116.05 31.61 -76.94
C GLY A 143 117.40 31.51 -76.23
N GLN A 144 117.61 32.32 -75.20
CA GLN A 144 118.74 32.10 -74.30
C GLN A 144 118.59 30.74 -73.60
N ARG A 145 119.68 29.95 -73.57
CA ARG A 145 119.70 28.59 -73.01
C ARG A 145 118.73 27.60 -73.70
N ALA A 146 118.23 27.93 -74.89
CA ALA A 146 117.37 27.04 -75.68
C ALA A 146 118.19 25.99 -76.46
N ILE A 147 117.56 24.87 -76.78
CA ILE A 147 118.18 23.71 -77.45
C ILE A 147 117.25 23.23 -78.57
N ALA A 148 117.75 23.17 -79.81
CA ALA A 148 117.05 22.56 -80.96
C ALA A 148 117.90 21.44 -81.57
N ILE A 149 117.35 20.23 -81.67
CA ILE A 149 118.04 19.02 -82.17
C ILE A 149 117.17 18.32 -83.22
N GLY A 150 117.49 18.51 -84.49
CA GLY A 150 116.82 17.84 -85.61
C GLY A 150 116.86 18.62 -86.92
N THR A 151 115.98 18.24 -87.84
CA THR A 151 115.74 18.91 -89.13
C THR A 151 114.54 19.83 -89.01
N ALA A 152 114.66 21.06 -89.50
CA ALA A 152 113.63 22.10 -89.43
C ALA A 152 113.01 22.29 -88.03
N THR A 153 113.81 22.10 -86.97
CA THR A 153 113.41 22.24 -85.57
C THR A 153 113.54 23.67 -85.08
N ALA A 154 112.64 24.13 -84.21
CA ALA A 154 112.59 25.52 -83.78
C ALA A 154 112.49 25.64 -82.24
N ALA A 155 113.52 26.19 -81.60
CA ALA A 155 113.55 26.52 -80.16
C ALA A 155 113.67 28.05 -79.99
N LEU A 156 112.52 28.73 -79.97
CA LEU A 156 112.42 30.17 -80.26
C LEU A 156 112.41 31.07 -79.01
N ALA A 157 112.19 30.51 -77.83
CA ALA A 157 112.04 31.25 -76.56
C ALA A 157 113.01 30.72 -75.49
N ASN A 158 113.24 31.52 -74.44
CA ASN A 158 114.25 31.20 -73.42
C ASN A 158 113.98 29.84 -72.76
N ASN A 159 115.05 29.09 -72.49
CA ASN A 159 115.04 27.75 -71.90
C ASN A 159 114.19 26.70 -72.66
N ALA A 160 113.77 26.97 -73.90
CA ALA A 160 112.95 26.06 -74.69
C ALA A 160 113.75 24.87 -75.26
N LEU A 161 113.12 23.70 -75.33
CA LEU A 161 113.72 22.44 -75.81
C LEU A 161 112.92 21.85 -76.97
N ALA A 162 113.51 21.76 -78.16
CA ALA A 162 112.93 21.17 -79.36
C ALA A 162 113.76 19.96 -79.84
N ILE A 163 113.18 18.76 -79.90
CA ILE A 163 113.87 17.54 -80.37
C ILE A 163 113.01 16.77 -81.38
N GLY A 164 113.58 16.49 -82.55
CA GLY A 164 113.00 15.65 -83.61
C GLY A 164 112.36 16.44 -84.75
N SER A 165 112.38 15.89 -85.97
CA SER A 165 112.03 16.61 -87.21
C SER A 165 110.73 17.42 -87.12
N THR A 166 110.80 18.71 -87.44
CA THR A 166 109.74 19.73 -87.35
C THR A 166 109.13 20.00 -85.95
N SER A 167 109.83 19.65 -84.86
CA SER A 167 109.41 20.06 -83.50
C SER A 167 109.54 21.57 -83.28
N LEU A 168 108.51 22.20 -82.71
CA LEU A 168 108.45 23.63 -82.41
C LEU A 168 108.23 23.87 -80.91
N ALA A 169 109.24 24.42 -80.23
CA ALA A 169 109.16 24.93 -78.85
C ALA A 169 109.31 26.45 -78.88
N SER A 170 108.20 27.19 -78.75
CA SER A 170 108.17 28.66 -78.89
C SER A 170 107.59 29.39 -77.67
N GLY A 171 107.28 28.68 -76.59
CA GLY A 171 107.01 29.28 -75.29
C GLY A 171 108.24 29.30 -74.40
N GLU A 172 108.33 30.24 -73.48
CA GLU A 172 109.38 30.22 -72.45
C GLU A 172 109.27 28.95 -71.59
N GLY A 173 110.39 28.26 -71.37
CA GLY A 173 110.43 26.96 -70.68
C GLY A 173 109.77 25.79 -71.45
N SER A 174 109.26 25.99 -72.67
CA SER A 174 108.48 24.97 -73.38
C SER A 174 109.32 23.80 -73.92
N VAL A 175 108.71 22.61 -73.96
CA VAL A 175 109.36 21.35 -74.36
C VAL A 175 108.57 20.67 -75.47
N ALA A 176 109.17 20.48 -76.64
CA ALA A 176 108.61 19.77 -77.79
C ALA A 176 109.54 18.61 -78.20
N ILE A 177 109.16 17.37 -77.88
CA ILE A 177 109.96 16.16 -78.14
C ILE A 177 109.15 15.17 -79.00
N GLY A 178 109.59 14.96 -80.23
CA GLY A 178 108.97 14.07 -81.22
C GLY A 178 108.69 14.79 -82.53
N SER A 179 108.60 14.04 -83.63
CA SER A 179 108.42 14.67 -84.94
C SER A 179 107.07 15.38 -85.05
N GLY A 180 107.08 16.64 -85.49
CA GLY A 180 105.93 17.52 -85.52
C GLY A 180 105.30 17.82 -84.14
N SER A 181 106.04 17.66 -83.05
CA SER A 181 105.56 18.08 -81.71
C SER A 181 105.57 19.61 -81.58
N ILE A 182 104.54 20.18 -80.96
CA ILE A 182 104.31 21.64 -80.90
C ILE A 182 104.06 22.04 -79.45
N ALA A 183 104.90 22.91 -78.89
CA ALA A 183 104.77 23.50 -77.56
C ALA A 183 104.93 25.02 -77.68
N THR A 184 103.81 25.75 -77.67
CA THR A 184 103.74 27.15 -78.20
C THR A 184 103.39 28.22 -77.16
N LYS A 185 103.35 27.85 -75.88
CA LYS A 185 103.05 28.73 -74.73
C LYS A 185 103.99 28.41 -73.56
N THR A 186 104.07 29.34 -72.59
CA THR A 186 104.93 29.20 -71.41
C THR A 186 104.65 27.89 -70.68
N ASP A 187 105.72 27.18 -70.31
CA ASP A 187 105.72 25.86 -69.65
C ASP A 187 104.92 24.76 -70.38
N ALA A 188 104.59 24.95 -71.66
CA ALA A 188 103.92 23.92 -72.46
C ALA A 188 104.85 22.74 -72.73
N VAL A 189 104.36 21.52 -72.54
CA VAL A 189 105.11 20.27 -72.78
C VAL A 189 104.35 19.41 -73.80
N SER A 190 105.07 18.92 -74.81
CA SER A 190 104.54 18.07 -75.89
C SER A 190 105.51 16.95 -76.21
N ILE A 191 105.17 15.72 -75.82
CA ILE A 191 106.03 14.54 -75.97
C ILE A 191 105.30 13.47 -76.79
N GLY A 192 105.73 13.27 -78.03
CA GLY A 192 105.18 12.31 -78.99
C GLY A 192 105.05 12.88 -80.41
N ARG A 193 104.98 12.00 -81.41
CA ARG A 193 104.75 12.41 -82.81
C ARG A 193 103.43 13.19 -82.92
N GLY A 194 103.47 14.43 -83.38
CA GLY A 194 102.28 15.28 -83.48
C GLY A 194 101.63 15.65 -82.15
N ALA A 195 102.32 15.53 -81.01
CA ALA A 195 101.81 15.99 -79.72
C ALA A 195 101.73 17.54 -79.72
N GLY A 196 100.61 18.12 -79.30
CA GLY A 196 100.34 19.55 -79.43
C GLY A 196 99.82 20.20 -78.15
N SER A 197 100.58 21.15 -77.62
CA SER A 197 100.21 22.01 -76.51
C SER A 197 100.37 23.47 -76.92
N SER A 198 99.24 24.18 -76.97
CA SER A 198 99.15 25.59 -77.41
C SER A 198 98.52 26.49 -76.35
N VAL A 199 98.62 26.07 -75.09
CA VAL A 199 98.03 26.66 -73.90
C VAL A 199 99.04 26.60 -72.74
N THR A 200 98.88 27.50 -71.78
CA THR A 200 99.84 27.75 -70.70
C THR A 200 99.94 26.54 -69.77
N SER A 201 101.16 26.10 -69.48
CA SER A 201 101.46 24.92 -68.64
C SER A 201 100.75 23.63 -69.09
N GLY A 202 100.33 23.54 -70.36
CA GLY A 202 99.61 22.37 -70.89
C GLY A 202 100.56 21.23 -71.24
N VAL A 203 100.22 19.99 -70.85
CA VAL A 203 101.11 18.81 -70.98
C VAL A 203 100.49 17.73 -71.88
N ALA A 204 100.91 17.65 -73.14
CA ALA A 204 100.54 16.58 -74.08
C ALA A 204 101.60 15.45 -74.06
N ILE A 205 101.23 14.25 -73.62
CA ILE A 205 102.13 13.08 -73.61
C ILE A 205 101.47 11.91 -74.34
N GLY A 206 101.91 11.66 -75.56
CA GLY A 206 101.39 10.64 -76.47
C GLY A 206 101.37 11.12 -77.92
N ALA A 207 101.48 10.21 -78.88
CA ALA A 207 101.35 10.57 -80.29
C ALA A 207 99.96 11.16 -80.57
N GLU A 208 99.89 12.31 -81.24
CA GLU A 208 98.64 13.06 -81.50
C GLU A 208 97.86 13.45 -80.22
N ALA A 209 98.48 13.42 -79.04
CA ALA A 209 97.88 13.99 -77.82
C ALA A 209 97.79 15.51 -77.93
N LYS A 210 96.69 16.13 -77.50
CA LYS A 210 96.44 17.56 -77.66
C LYS A 210 95.90 18.22 -76.40
N VAL A 211 96.46 19.36 -76.02
CA VAL A 211 95.94 20.19 -74.90
C VAL A 211 95.41 21.52 -75.44
N THR A 212 94.17 21.85 -75.07
CA THR A 212 93.44 23.05 -75.49
C THR A 212 92.78 23.82 -74.33
N GLY A 213 92.98 23.39 -73.09
CA GLY A 213 92.74 24.21 -71.89
C GLY A 213 94.04 24.45 -71.13
N ASP A 214 94.25 25.64 -70.59
CA ASP A 214 95.40 25.94 -69.73
C ASP A 214 95.47 24.95 -68.54
N ASN A 215 96.69 24.75 -68.02
CA ASN A 215 97.03 23.85 -66.91
C ASN A 215 96.62 22.38 -67.08
N SER A 216 96.16 21.97 -68.28
CA SER A 216 95.56 20.66 -68.52
C SER A 216 96.57 19.64 -69.06
N ILE A 217 96.31 18.34 -68.86
CA ILE A 217 97.22 17.24 -69.19
C ILE A 217 96.49 16.22 -70.08
N ALA A 218 97.00 15.97 -71.30
CA ALA A 218 96.51 14.94 -72.20
C ALA A 218 97.46 13.73 -72.18
N LEU A 219 97.01 12.61 -71.61
CA LEU A 219 97.83 11.42 -71.41
C LEU A 219 97.40 10.25 -72.32
N GLY A 220 98.31 9.77 -73.16
CA GLY A 220 98.10 8.69 -74.13
C GLY A 220 97.83 9.19 -75.55
N GLN A 221 97.99 8.29 -76.53
CA GLN A 221 97.80 8.60 -77.96
C GLN A 221 96.38 9.14 -78.23
N LYS A 222 96.27 10.21 -79.03
CA LYS A 222 94.99 10.88 -79.36
C LYS A 222 94.15 11.34 -78.16
N SER A 223 94.74 11.48 -76.97
CA SER A 223 94.04 12.08 -75.84
C SER A 223 93.90 13.59 -76.05
N VAL A 224 92.73 14.16 -75.74
CA VAL A 224 92.44 15.59 -75.85
C VAL A 224 92.04 16.10 -74.47
N ALA A 225 92.76 17.10 -73.96
CA ALA A 225 92.48 17.77 -72.69
C ALA A 225 92.06 19.23 -72.94
N SER A 226 90.76 19.51 -72.79
CA SER A 226 90.17 20.83 -72.93
C SER A 226 89.80 21.43 -71.57
N ALA A 227 89.64 22.76 -71.53
CA ALA A 227 89.05 23.42 -70.37
C ALA A 227 87.66 22.83 -70.04
N GLN A 228 87.35 22.71 -68.75
CA GLN A 228 86.06 22.20 -68.28
C GLN A 228 85.00 23.31 -68.24
N THR A 229 83.75 22.93 -68.40
CA THR A 229 82.57 23.82 -68.29
C THR A 229 81.43 23.09 -67.59
N GLY A 230 80.54 23.84 -66.93
CA GLY A 230 79.40 23.29 -66.18
C GLY A 230 79.77 22.78 -64.78
N SER A 231 78.98 21.83 -64.28
CA SER A 231 79.09 21.25 -62.92
C SER A 231 79.11 19.72 -62.94
N SER A 232 79.59 19.10 -61.87
CA SER A 232 79.55 17.65 -61.65
C SER A 232 78.11 17.11 -61.56
N PHE A 233 77.88 15.90 -62.09
CA PHE A 233 76.53 15.35 -62.24
C PHE A 233 75.80 15.03 -60.93
N LEU A 234 76.51 14.52 -59.90
CA LEU A 234 75.90 14.18 -58.60
C LEU A 234 76.02 15.30 -57.56
N THR A 235 77.17 15.97 -57.48
CA THR A 235 77.48 16.93 -56.41
C THR A 235 77.26 18.40 -56.81
N ASN A 236 76.93 18.68 -58.08
CA ASN A 236 76.73 20.02 -58.64
C ASN A 236 77.89 21.01 -58.36
N VAL A 237 79.11 20.49 -58.23
CA VAL A 237 80.33 21.27 -58.02
C VAL A 237 80.80 21.81 -59.37
N GLY A 238 80.97 23.12 -59.47
CA GLY A 238 81.38 23.80 -60.71
C GLY A 238 82.80 23.43 -61.16
N ALA A 239 83.04 23.51 -62.47
CA ALA A 239 84.34 23.32 -63.09
C ALA A 239 85.42 24.24 -62.50
N THR A 240 86.61 23.68 -62.22
CA THR A 240 87.75 24.46 -61.69
C THR A 240 88.60 25.05 -62.81
N THR A 241 89.31 26.15 -62.50
CA THR A 241 90.28 26.78 -63.40
C THR A 241 91.61 26.04 -63.51
N GLN A 242 91.83 24.98 -62.73
CA GLN A 242 93.12 24.30 -62.59
C GLN A 242 93.44 23.30 -63.73
N GLY A 243 92.68 23.35 -64.83
CA GLY A 243 92.77 22.39 -65.93
C GLY A 243 92.22 21.00 -65.60
N THR A 244 92.40 20.04 -66.50
CA THR A 244 92.07 18.62 -66.26
C THR A 244 93.06 17.63 -66.84
N ILE A 245 93.13 16.45 -66.23
CA ILE A 245 93.84 15.28 -66.76
C ILE A 245 92.87 14.47 -67.62
N SER A 246 93.09 14.43 -68.92
CA SER A 246 92.34 13.62 -69.87
C SER A 246 93.15 12.42 -70.36
N VAL A 247 92.61 11.22 -70.17
CA VAL A 247 93.20 9.96 -70.65
C VAL A 247 92.58 9.48 -71.98
N GLY A 248 91.89 10.36 -72.70
CA GLY A 248 91.18 10.03 -73.94
C GLY A 248 90.60 11.26 -74.65
N ASP A 249 89.60 11.07 -75.50
CA ASP A 249 88.85 12.12 -76.18
C ASP A 249 87.37 11.74 -76.19
N GLY A 250 86.54 12.52 -75.49
CA GLY A 250 85.10 12.31 -75.42
C GLY A 250 84.40 12.49 -76.78
N THR A 251 84.91 13.40 -77.62
CA THR A 251 84.37 13.76 -78.94
C THR A 251 84.49 12.59 -79.91
N ASN A 252 85.68 11.97 -79.94
CA ASN A 252 86.00 10.84 -80.83
C ASN A 252 85.83 9.47 -80.14
N ASN A 253 85.13 9.43 -78.99
CA ASN A 253 84.87 8.23 -78.18
C ASN A 253 86.14 7.41 -77.79
N VAL A 254 87.31 8.05 -77.78
CA VAL A 254 88.57 7.43 -77.33
C VAL A 254 88.55 7.38 -75.81
N LYS A 255 88.27 6.21 -75.23
CA LYS A 255 88.16 6.02 -73.78
C LYS A 255 89.18 5.00 -73.29
N ARG A 256 89.68 5.19 -72.07
CA ARG A 256 90.62 4.27 -71.40
C ARG A 256 90.13 3.94 -70.00
N ARG A 257 90.37 2.70 -69.57
CA ARG A 257 90.15 2.30 -68.17
C ARG A 257 91.35 2.77 -67.35
N LEU A 258 91.10 3.45 -66.23
CA LEU A 258 92.09 3.52 -65.16
C LEU A 258 92.03 2.18 -64.41
N THR A 259 93.18 1.52 -64.23
CA THR A 259 93.30 0.21 -63.60
C THR A 259 94.26 0.28 -62.43
N ASN A 260 94.04 -0.55 -61.41
CA ASN A 260 94.77 -0.53 -60.14
C ASN A 260 94.60 0.80 -59.36
N LEU A 261 93.46 1.47 -59.57
CA LEU A 261 92.98 2.55 -58.71
C LEU A 261 92.48 1.94 -57.39
N ALA A 262 92.90 2.50 -56.26
CA ALA A 262 92.40 2.13 -54.94
C ALA A 262 91.01 2.75 -54.67
N ASP A 263 90.27 2.17 -53.73
CA ASP A 263 88.98 2.73 -53.29
C ASP A 263 89.17 4.13 -52.70
N GLY A 264 88.40 5.11 -53.20
CA GLY A 264 88.49 6.50 -52.77
C GLY A 264 88.03 6.69 -51.33
N ALA A 265 88.77 7.48 -50.55
CA ALA A 265 88.54 7.72 -49.13
C ALA A 265 87.97 9.11 -48.83
N VAL A 266 88.15 10.09 -49.72
CA VAL A 266 87.61 11.45 -49.61
C VAL A 266 86.86 11.88 -50.88
N ASP A 267 86.02 12.92 -50.78
CA ASP A 267 85.09 13.39 -51.82
C ASP A 267 85.72 13.67 -53.21
N SER A 268 87.03 13.95 -53.27
CA SER A 268 87.78 14.23 -54.50
C SER A 268 88.43 13.00 -55.14
N ASP A 269 88.36 11.83 -54.51
CA ASP A 269 89.01 10.61 -55.01
C ASP A 269 88.22 9.94 -56.15
N GLY A 270 88.93 9.18 -56.98
CA GLY A 270 88.30 8.39 -58.05
C GLY A 270 87.59 7.15 -57.51
N VAL A 271 86.26 7.10 -57.62
CA VAL A 271 85.43 5.97 -57.16
C VAL A 271 85.67 4.71 -57.99
N THR A 272 85.86 3.56 -57.32
CA THR A 272 86.06 2.26 -58.01
C THR A 272 84.75 1.53 -58.29
N VAL A 273 84.83 0.51 -59.16
CA VAL A 273 83.72 -0.42 -59.42
C VAL A 273 83.39 -1.28 -58.19
N ALA A 274 84.29 -1.43 -57.21
CA ALA A 274 84.01 -2.11 -55.96
C ALA A 274 83.07 -1.27 -55.08
N GLN A 275 83.40 0.01 -54.89
CA GLN A 275 82.56 0.96 -54.15
C GLN A 275 81.17 1.11 -54.78
N LEU A 276 81.08 1.20 -56.11
CA LEU A 276 79.79 1.28 -56.82
C LEU A 276 78.94 0.00 -56.65
N LYS A 277 79.57 -1.19 -56.60
CA LYS A 277 78.87 -2.44 -56.26
C LYS A 277 78.38 -2.44 -54.81
N GLN A 278 79.20 -1.97 -53.87
CA GLN A 278 78.80 -1.89 -52.47
C GLN A 278 77.66 -0.90 -52.24
N PHE A 279 77.65 0.23 -52.95
CA PHE A 279 76.51 1.15 -52.97
C PHE A 279 75.23 0.44 -53.44
N LYS A 280 75.29 -0.35 -54.52
CA LYS A 280 74.13 -1.15 -54.97
C LYS A 280 73.65 -2.13 -53.88
N VAL A 281 74.55 -2.80 -53.17
CA VAL A 281 74.17 -3.71 -52.05
C VAL A 281 73.41 -2.96 -50.95
N ILE A 282 73.81 -1.72 -50.64
CA ILE A 282 73.13 -0.86 -49.66
C ILE A 282 71.73 -0.46 -50.18
N THR A 283 71.61 -0.01 -51.43
CA THR A 283 70.32 0.34 -52.05
C THR A 283 69.38 -0.87 -52.16
N ASP A 284 69.91 -2.04 -52.55
CA ASP A 284 69.14 -3.28 -52.65
C ASP A 284 68.58 -3.70 -51.29
N LYS A 285 69.41 -3.62 -50.23
CA LYS A 285 68.96 -3.87 -48.86
C LYS A 285 67.91 -2.85 -48.40
N GLN A 286 68.11 -1.57 -48.65
CA GLN A 286 67.14 -0.53 -48.26
C GLN A 286 65.78 -0.74 -48.94
N GLY A 287 65.77 -1.14 -50.21
CA GLY A 287 64.54 -1.51 -50.92
C GLY A 287 63.86 -2.74 -50.31
N ALA A 288 64.62 -3.79 -50.00
CA ALA A 288 64.10 -5.00 -49.34
C ALA A 288 63.55 -4.72 -47.93
N ASP A 289 64.26 -3.93 -47.13
CA ASP A 289 63.82 -3.51 -45.79
C ASP A 289 62.53 -2.68 -45.87
N THR A 290 62.41 -1.80 -46.88
CA THR A 290 61.18 -1.01 -47.12
C THR A 290 60.00 -1.90 -47.49
N ALA A 291 60.21 -2.90 -48.35
CA ALA A 291 59.17 -3.87 -48.70
C ALA A 291 58.72 -4.69 -47.48
N ALA A 292 59.66 -5.14 -46.64
CA ALA A 292 59.37 -5.86 -45.41
C ALA A 292 58.62 -4.99 -44.38
N ALA A 293 58.97 -3.71 -44.25
CA ALA A 293 58.33 -2.76 -43.34
C ALA A 293 56.89 -2.39 -43.76
N LEU A 294 56.60 -2.37 -45.07
CA LEU A 294 55.23 -2.27 -45.58
C LEU A 294 54.43 -3.55 -45.33
N GLY A 295 55.06 -4.73 -45.43
CA GLY A 295 54.39 -6.02 -45.27
C GLY A 295 53.34 -6.26 -46.35
N GLY A 296 52.24 -6.94 -46.02
CA GLY A 296 51.12 -7.16 -46.96
C GLY A 296 51.49 -7.87 -48.27
N GLY A 297 52.62 -8.60 -48.32
CA GLY A 297 53.13 -9.21 -49.55
C GLY A 297 53.94 -8.28 -50.45
N SER A 298 54.27 -7.05 -50.02
CA SER A 298 55.27 -6.22 -50.69
C SER A 298 56.61 -6.94 -50.85
N THR A 299 57.22 -6.77 -52.00
CA THR A 299 58.50 -7.35 -52.40
C THR A 299 59.36 -6.31 -53.11
N TYR A 300 60.68 -6.45 -53.03
CA TYR A 300 61.64 -5.59 -53.72
C TYR A 300 62.27 -6.30 -54.91
N ASN A 301 62.41 -5.59 -56.03
CA ASN A 301 63.06 -6.08 -57.24
C ASN A 301 64.43 -5.40 -57.42
N SER A 302 65.50 -6.13 -57.11
CA SER A 302 66.89 -5.64 -57.22
C SER A 302 67.39 -5.44 -58.66
N THR A 303 66.61 -5.79 -59.68
CA THR A 303 66.93 -5.49 -61.09
C THR A 303 66.32 -4.15 -61.53
N THR A 304 65.13 -3.79 -61.05
CA THR A 304 64.41 -2.55 -61.44
C THR A 304 64.43 -1.45 -60.38
N GLY A 305 64.81 -1.76 -59.14
CA GLY A 305 64.75 -0.84 -58.00
C GLY A 305 63.34 -0.63 -57.43
N ALA A 306 62.33 -1.33 -57.94
CA ALA A 306 60.94 -1.13 -57.52
C ALA A 306 60.56 -1.95 -56.27
N VAL A 307 59.74 -1.36 -55.40
CA VAL A 307 58.97 -2.06 -54.35
C VAL A 307 57.54 -2.24 -54.85
N THR A 308 56.98 -3.44 -54.74
CA THR A 308 55.58 -3.73 -55.11
C THR A 308 54.62 -3.21 -54.04
N THR A 309 53.42 -2.79 -54.47
CA THR A 309 52.37 -2.29 -53.57
C THR A 309 51.93 -3.37 -52.57
N PRO A 310 51.80 -3.06 -51.27
CA PRO A 310 51.32 -4.02 -50.29
C PRO A 310 49.84 -4.36 -50.53
N THR A 311 49.37 -5.43 -49.92
CA THR A 311 47.97 -5.87 -49.93
C THR A 311 47.52 -6.17 -48.51
N TYR A 312 46.62 -5.34 -47.97
CA TYR A 312 46.06 -5.48 -46.62
C TYR A 312 44.59 -5.90 -46.70
N ASN A 313 44.24 -7.00 -46.04
CA ASN A 313 42.86 -7.49 -45.96
C ASN A 313 42.22 -7.01 -44.64
N VAL A 314 41.64 -5.81 -44.66
CA VAL A 314 41.05 -5.16 -43.47
C VAL A 314 39.53 -5.07 -43.60
N GLY A 315 38.81 -5.56 -42.59
CA GLY A 315 37.35 -5.53 -42.56
C GLY A 315 36.67 -6.31 -43.70
N GLY A 316 37.33 -7.33 -44.25
CA GLY A 316 36.86 -8.04 -45.45
C GLY A 316 37.10 -7.31 -46.77
N THR A 317 37.79 -6.16 -46.75
CA THR A 317 38.13 -5.36 -47.94
C THR A 317 39.64 -5.34 -48.18
N THR A 318 40.03 -5.40 -49.46
CA THR A 318 41.44 -5.36 -49.88
C THR A 318 41.88 -3.91 -50.08
N LYS A 319 42.98 -3.50 -49.45
CA LYS A 319 43.57 -2.16 -49.54
C LYS A 319 45.05 -2.24 -49.94
N THR A 320 45.48 -1.38 -50.87
CA THR A 320 46.82 -1.48 -51.50
C THR A 320 47.86 -0.48 -50.97
N ASN A 321 47.51 0.26 -49.93
CA ASN A 321 48.40 1.17 -49.21
C ASN A 321 47.93 1.33 -47.75
N VAL A 322 48.81 1.83 -46.88
CA VAL A 322 48.54 1.98 -45.44
C VAL A 322 47.45 3.01 -45.16
N GLY A 323 47.38 4.10 -45.93
CA GLY A 323 46.40 5.18 -45.75
C GLY A 323 44.96 4.72 -45.93
N ASP A 324 44.68 3.97 -47.00
CA ASP A 324 43.35 3.40 -47.24
C ASP A 324 42.99 2.26 -46.26
N ALA A 325 43.99 1.56 -45.73
CA ALA A 325 43.79 0.53 -44.71
C ALA A 325 43.42 1.15 -43.35
N ILE A 326 44.13 2.21 -42.94
CA ILE A 326 43.80 3.00 -41.74
C ILE A 326 42.43 3.67 -41.94
N THR A 327 42.19 4.33 -43.07
CA THR A 327 40.89 4.97 -43.38
C THR A 327 39.73 3.97 -43.37
N ASN A 328 39.94 2.71 -43.78
CA ASN A 328 38.91 1.66 -43.64
C ASN A 328 38.63 1.31 -42.17
N ILE A 329 39.68 1.16 -41.36
CA ILE A 329 39.56 0.85 -39.93
C ILE A 329 38.87 2.02 -39.21
N ASP A 330 39.30 3.25 -39.46
CA ASP A 330 38.79 4.47 -38.85
C ASP A 330 37.31 4.71 -39.17
N ASN A 331 36.90 4.61 -40.44
CA ASN A 331 35.49 4.67 -40.83
C ASN A 331 34.65 3.54 -40.19
N ARG A 332 35.24 2.36 -39.97
CA ARG A 332 34.55 1.24 -39.28
C ARG A 332 34.46 1.45 -37.78
N THR A 333 35.46 2.05 -37.13
CA THR A 333 35.41 2.49 -35.73
C THR A 333 34.33 3.56 -35.57
N THR A 334 34.36 4.61 -36.38
CA THR A 334 33.33 5.66 -36.45
C THR A 334 31.94 5.06 -36.69
N SER A 335 31.83 4.06 -37.57
CA SER A 335 30.55 3.37 -37.80
C SER A 335 30.07 2.59 -36.58
N LEU A 336 30.96 1.95 -35.82
CA LEU A 336 30.63 1.24 -34.57
C LEU A 336 30.24 2.21 -33.44
N GLU A 337 30.95 3.33 -33.29
CA GLU A 337 30.58 4.39 -32.34
C GLU A 337 29.21 5.01 -32.65
N ASN A 338 28.76 4.93 -33.90
CA ASN A 338 27.43 5.33 -34.36
C ASN A 338 26.43 4.17 -34.48
N GLN A 339 26.75 2.93 -34.03
CA GLN A 339 25.78 1.83 -33.91
C GLN A 339 24.86 2.06 -32.71
N THR A 340 23.93 2.99 -32.92
CA THR A 340 22.84 3.33 -32.04
C THR A 340 21.69 2.32 -32.19
N TRP A 341 20.97 2.06 -31.10
CA TRP A 341 19.74 1.27 -31.11
C TRP A 341 18.53 2.20 -31.05
N LYS A 342 17.37 1.72 -31.52
CA LYS A 342 16.11 2.48 -31.42
C LYS A 342 15.26 1.95 -30.28
N LEU A 343 14.79 2.86 -29.42
CA LEU A 343 13.77 2.58 -28.42
C LEU A 343 12.40 2.97 -28.98
N ASN A 344 11.41 2.10 -28.76
CA ASN A 344 10.01 2.37 -29.06
C ASN A 344 9.15 1.96 -27.87
N THR A 345 8.22 2.81 -27.45
CA THR A 345 7.27 2.51 -26.38
C THR A 345 5.84 2.75 -26.86
N ASN A 346 4.97 1.77 -26.67
CA ASN A 346 3.53 1.87 -26.99
C ASN A 346 3.20 2.41 -28.40
N SER A 347 4.00 2.04 -29.40
CA SER A 347 3.87 2.50 -30.80
C SER A 347 4.13 4.00 -31.03
N ASP A 348 5.02 4.61 -30.24
CA ASP A 348 5.58 5.94 -30.52
C ASP A 348 6.41 6.00 -31.83
N THR A 349 7.01 7.17 -32.12
CA THR A 349 8.02 7.29 -33.19
C THR A 349 9.37 6.85 -32.64
N ALA A 350 9.82 5.63 -33.03
CA ALA A 350 11.03 4.99 -32.50
C ALA A 350 12.28 5.89 -32.50
N ALA A 351 12.69 6.32 -31.31
CA ALA A 351 13.77 7.28 -31.07
C ALA A 351 15.15 6.60 -31.06
N VAL A 352 16.16 7.30 -31.57
CA VAL A 352 17.55 6.81 -31.62
C VAL A 352 18.26 7.08 -30.29
N VAL A 353 18.76 6.02 -29.65
CA VAL A 353 19.56 6.11 -28.43
C VAL A 353 21.03 6.30 -28.81
N GLY A 354 21.52 7.55 -28.67
CA GLY A 354 22.92 7.91 -28.91
C GLY A 354 23.92 7.21 -27.97
N LYS A 355 25.20 7.16 -28.36
CA LYS A 355 26.24 6.41 -27.63
C LYS A 355 26.44 6.83 -26.16
N ASP A 356 26.13 8.09 -25.82
CA ASP A 356 26.22 8.64 -24.46
C ASP A 356 24.82 8.90 -23.83
N ALA A 357 23.73 8.40 -24.45
CA ALA A 357 22.36 8.71 -24.04
C ALA A 357 21.85 7.75 -22.95
N GLU A 358 21.45 8.31 -21.80
CA GLU A 358 20.97 7.55 -20.65
C GLU A 358 19.47 7.22 -20.76
N VAL A 359 19.13 5.95 -21.02
CA VAL A 359 17.74 5.47 -21.00
C VAL A 359 17.33 5.09 -19.56
N LYS A 360 16.45 5.90 -18.96
CA LYS A 360 15.93 5.68 -17.61
C LYS A 360 14.63 4.88 -17.62
N PHE A 361 14.67 3.70 -17.02
CA PHE A 361 13.50 2.95 -16.61
C PHE A 361 13.06 3.45 -15.22
N ILE A 362 11.85 3.99 -15.12
CA ILE A 362 11.31 4.64 -13.91
C ILE A 362 9.97 4.01 -13.55
N ASP A 363 9.75 3.75 -12.25
CA ASP A 363 8.51 3.19 -11.71
C ASP A 363 7.28 4.05 -12.04
N GLY A 364 6.20 3.40 -12.46
CA GLY A 364 4.90 4.02 -12.68
C GLY A 364 3.96 3.82 -11.49
N LYS A 365 2.82 4.53 -11.46
CA LYS A 365 1.81 4.52 -10.36
C LYS A 365 1.54 3.13 -9.73
N ASN A 366 1.52 2.08 -10.56
CA ASN A 366 1.23 0.70 -10.19
C ASN A 366 2.32 -0.31 -10.61
N ILE A 367 3.48 0.13 -11.12
CA ILE A 367 4.53 -0.71 -11.70
C ILE A 367 5.85 -0.48 -10.95
N LYS A 368 6.44 -1.59 -10.48
CA LYS A 368 7.67 -1.66 -9.71
C LYS A 368 8.76 -2.30 -10.57
N LEU A 369 9.83 -1.56 -10.85
CA LEU A 369 10.94 -2.01 -11.66
C LEU A 369 12.13 -2.37 -10.77
N SER A 370 12.85 -3.42 -11.12
CA SER A 370 14.10 -3.78 -10.44
C SER A 370 15.12 -4.33 -11.42
N ARG A 371 16.41 -4.14 -11.13
CA ARG A 371 17.50 -4.62 -11.99
C ARG A 371 18.43 -5.55 -11.23
N THR A 372 18.70 -6.71 -11.81
CA THR A 372 19.74 -7.63 -11.34
C THR A 372 20.65 -7.97 -12.51
N GLY A 373 21.91 -7.51 -12.47
CA GLY A 373 22.82 -7.60 -13.61
C GLY A 373 22.26 -6.91 -14.85
N THR A 374 22.05 -7.68 -15.92
CA THR A 374 21.46 -7.24 -17.20
C THR A 374 19.94 -7.38 -17.27
N SER A 375 19.30 -8.06 -16.32
CA SER A 375 17.84 -8.28 -16.33
C SER A 375 17.11 -7.11 -15.67
N ILE A 376 16.11 -6.56 -16.37
CA ILE A 376 15.07 -5.69 -15.79
C ILE A 376 13.84 -6.57 -15.50
N THR A 377 13.41 -6.61 -14.25
CA THR A 377 12.16 -7.25 -13.83
C THR A 377 11.07 -6.19 -13.73
N VAL A 378 10.00 -6.38 -14.49
CA VAL A 378 8.78 -5.56 -14.43
C VAL A 378 7.75 -6.29 -13.57
N ALA A 379 7.35 -5.71 -12.44
CA ALA A 379 6.34 -6.25 -11.56
C ALA A 379 5.22 -5.24 -11.30
N THR A 380 4.06 -5.70 -10.84
CA THR A 380 3.11 -4.81 -10.15
C THR A 380 3.69 -4.36 -8.82
N ALA A 381 3.37 -3.14 -8.38
CA ALA A 381 3.64 -2.72 -7.02
C ALA A 381 2.88 -3.61 -6.01
N ASP A 382 3.43 -3.82 -4.81
CA ASP A 382 2.81 -4.65 -3.76
C ASP A 382 1.52 -4.01 -3.18
N SER A 383 1.26 -2.75 -3.54
CA SER A 383 0.00 -2.04 -3.30
C SER A 383 -0.29 -1.13 -4.49
N VAL A 384 -1.36 -1.46 -5.22
CA VAL A 384 -1.76 -0.80 -6.48
C VAL A 384 -2.92 0.17 -6.27
N LYS A 385 -2.89 1.31 -6.97
CA LYS A 385 -3.93 2.35 -6.99
C LYS A 385 -4.58 2.39 -8.38
N PHE A 386 -5.62 1.57 -8.54
CA PHE A 386 -6.54 1.67 -9.67
C PHE A 386 -7.70 2.60 -9.35
N ASP A 387 -8.25 3.25 -10.37
CA ASP A 387 -9.39 4.15 -10.22
C ASP A 387 -10.72 3.36 -10.37
N SER A 388 -10.67 2.24 -11.11
CA SER A 388 -11.60 1.10 -11.05
C SER A 388 -10.90 -0.22 -11.40
N VAL A 389 -11.46 -1.35 -10.95
CA VAL A 389 -11.10 -2.71 -11.34
C VAL A 389 -12.39 -3.44 -11.73
N ASN A 390 -12.45 -4.01 -12.94
CA ASN A 390 -13.53 -4.89 -13.38
C ASN A 390 -13.03 -6.34 -13.47
N ALA A 391 -13.46 -7.18 -12.53
CA ALA A 391 -13.22 -8.62 -12.51
C ALA A 391 -14.48 -9.35 -13.03
N GLY A 392 -14.60 -9.46 -14.36
CA GLY A 392 -15.62 -10.29 -15.01
C GLY A 392 -17.08 -9.89 -14.70
N GLY A 393 -17.36 -8.59 -14.54
CA GLY A 393 -18.66 -8.08 -14.12
C GLY A 393 -18.74 -7.69 -12.64
N THR A 394 -17.73 -7.98 -11.83
CA THR A 394 -17.58 -7.39 -10.49
C THR A 394 -16.72 -6.13 -10.57
N VAL A 395 -17.29 -4.96 -10.33
CA VAL A 395 -16.56 -3.69 -10.31
C VAL A 395 -16.26 -3.25 -8.88
N ILE A 396 -15.00 -2.92 -8.61
CA ILE A 396 -14.55 -2.21 -7.41
C ILE A 396 -14.00 -0.85 -7.87
N ASN A 397 -14.50 0.24 -7.30
CA ASN A 397 -14.08 1.61 -7.65
C ASN A 397 -14.26 2.57 -6.45
N ASN A 398 -14.05 3.87 -6.67
CA ASN A 398 -14.19 4.89 -5.61
C ASN A 398 -15.58 4.94 -4.93
N ASN A 399 -16.63 4.44 -5.57
CA ASN A 399 -17.99 4.43 -5.00
C ASN A 399 -18.24 3.18 -4.13
N GLY A 400 -17.54 2.08 -4.40
CA GLY A 400 -17.64 0.82 -3.66
C GLY A 400 -17.49 -0.43 -4.54
N LEU A 401 -18.22 -1.49 -4.19
CA LEU A 401 -18.36 -2.75 -4.94
C LEU A 401 -19.78 -2.85 -5.55
N SER A 402 -19.85 -3.16 -6.85
CA SER A 402 -21.09 -3.29 -7.60
C SER A 402 -20.97 -4.33 -8.72
N PHE A 403 -22.06 -5.03 -9.04
CA PHE A 403 -22.11 -5.91 -10.22
C PHE A 403 -22.62 -5.15 -11.45
N VAL A 404 -21.95 -5.37 -12.58
CA VAL A 404 -22.25 -4.76 -13.89
C VAL A 404 -22.38 -5.83 -14.98
N GLN A 405 -23.06 -5.47 -16.07
CA GLN A 405 -23.19 -6.31 -17.25
C GLN A 405 -21.85 -6.46 -17.99
N ALA A 406 -21.84 -7.25 -19.07
CA ALA A 406 -20.64 -7.51 -19.88
C ALA A 406 -20.00 -6.25 -20.51
N ASP A 407 -20.70 -5.13 -20.59
CA ASP A 407 -20.12 -3.83 -21.00
C ASP A 407 -19.22 -3.18 -19.93
N GLY A 408 -19.23 -3.69 -18.70
CA GLY A 408 -18.38 -3.21 -17.60
C GLY A 408 -18.82 -1.91 -16.92
N THR A 409 -19.99 -1.37 -17.27
CA THR A 409 -20.47 -0.05 -16.83
C THR A 409 -21.94 -0.01 -16.40
N THR A 410 -22.84 -0.77 -17.05
CA THR A 410 -24.26 -0.78 -16.68
C THR A 410 -24.52 -1.70 -15.48
N PRO A 411 -25.13 -1.23 -14.38
CA PRO A 411 -25.40 -2.08 -13.22
C PRO A 411 -26.35 -3.24 -13.53
N VAL A 412 -26.12 -4.41 -12.93
CA VAL A 412 -27.06 -5.54 -13.02
C VAL A 412 -28.31 -5.21 -12.22
N THR A 413 -29.48 -5.22 -12.87
CA THR A 413 -30.77 -4.95 -12.22
C THR A 413 -31.03 -5.92 -11.08
N ASN A 414 -31.51 -5.42 -9.94
CA ASN A 414 -31.72 -6.20 -8.71
C ASN A 414 -30.47 -6.96 -8.21
N SER A 415 -29.26 -6.43 -8.43
CA SER A 415 -28.03 -6.95 -7.82
C SER A 415 -27.68 -6.23 -6.50
N PRO A 416 -27.06 -6.92 -5.53
CA PRO A 416 -26.58 -6.28 -4.32
C PRO A 416 -25.32 -5.43 -4.58
N SER A 417 -25.13 -4.38 -3.80
CA SER A 417 -23.94 -3.52 -3.86
C SER A 417 -23.57 -2.98 -2.48
N ILE A 418 -22.28 -2.66 -2.31
CA ILE A 418 -21.71 -2.11 -1.07
C ILE A 418 -21.04 -0.79 -1.44
N SER A 419 -21.51 0.33 -0.90
CA SER A 419 -20.97 1.66 -1.14
C SER A 419 -20.39 2.28 0.12
N LYS A 420 -19.75 3.45 -0.02
CA LYS A 420 -19.37 4.31 1.12
C LYS A 420 -20.55 4.83 1.95
N THR A 421 -21.79 4.71 1.44
CA THR A 421 -23.02 5.16 2.13
C THR A 421 -23.84 4.01 2.72
N GLY A 422 -23.51 2.74 2.46
CA GLY A 422 -24.18 1.59 3.05
C GLY A 422 -24.20 0.34 2.16
N ILE A 423 -25.09 -0.60 2.49
CA ILE A 423 -25.33 -1.81 1.70
C ILE A 423 -26.71 -1.71 1.06
N ASN A 424 -26.81 -1.98 -0.24
CA ASN A 424 -28.07 -2.14 -0.96
C ASN A 424 -28.22 -3.61 -1.35
N ALA A 425 -29.31 -4.26 -0.92
CA ALA A 425 -29.58 -5.67 -1.24
C ALA A 425 -30.11 -5.90 -2.68
N GLY A 426 -30.39 -4.84 -3.44
CA GLY A 426 -30.89 -4.94 -4.82
C GLY A 426 -32.29 -5.53 -4.89
N ASN A 427 -33.19 -5.15 -3.98
CA ASN A 427 -34.55 -5.71 -3.82
C ASN A 427 -34.60 -7.21 -3.46
N ASN A 428 -33.46 -7.87 -3.20
CA ASN A 428 -33.42 -9.26 -2.71
C ASN A 428 -33.68 -9.34 -1.20
N LYS A 429 -34.14 -10.51 -0.74
CA LYS A 429 -34.21 -10.82 0.69
C LYS A 429 -32.80 -11.03 1.25
N ILE A 430 -32.47 -10.36 2.34
CA ILE A 430 -31.30 -10.70 3.17
C ILE A 430 -31.70 -11.90 4.03
N SER A 431 -31.16 -13.08 3.71
CA SER A 431 -31.40 -14.33 4.45
C SER A 431 -30.34 -14.55 5.53
N ASN A 432 -30.60 -15.51 6.43
CA ASN A 432 -29.67 -15.95 7.49
C ASN A 432 -29.21 -14.84 8.46
N VAL A 433 -30.01 -13.77 8.61
CA VAL A 433 -29.82 -12.72 9.62
C VAL A 433 -30.14 -13.29 10.99
N ALA A 434 -29.15 -13.32 11.88
CA ALA A 434 -29.32 -13.72 13.28
C ALA A 434 -30.27 -12.77 14.04
N ASN A 435 -30.72 -13.15 15.24
CA ASN A 435 -31.57 -12.27 16.04
C ASN A 435 -30.77 -11.04 16.52
N GLY A 436 -31.14 -9.85 16.06
CA GLY A 436 -30.56 -8.58 16.54
C GLY A 436 -31.03 -8.22 17.95
N ALA A 437 -30.28 -7.40 18.69
CA ALA A 437 -30.67 -6.99 20.03
C ALA A 437 -31.95 -6.12 20.02
N ILE A 438 -32.98 -6.54 20.76
CA ILE A 438 -34.21 -5.75 20.98
C ILE A 438 -34.03 -4.87 22.21
N THR A 439 -33.15 -3.88 22.10
CA THR A 439 -32.78 -2.94 23.18
C THR A 439 -32.76 -1.50 22.68
N SER A 440 -32.96 -0.53 23.58
CA SER A 440 -32.88 0.89 23.24
C SER A 440 -31.50 1.24 22.66
N GLY A 441 -31.49 1.92 21.52
CA GLY A 441 -30.25 2.28 20.81
C GLY A 441 -29.60 1.18 19.97
N SER A 442 -30.20 -0.01 19.88
CA SER A 442 -29.73 -1.08 18.99
C SER A 442 -29.69 -0.64 17.52
N LYS A 443 -28.74 -1.20 16.76
CA LYS A 443 -28.53 -0.95 15.32
C LYS A 443 -28.48 -2.24 14.50
N ASP A 444 -28.83 -3.36 15.11
CA ASP A 444 -28.81 -4.66 14.47
C ASP A 444 -29.99 -4.80 13.49
N ALA A 445 -29.79 -5.55 12.41
CA ALA A 445 -30.88 -5.93 11.52
C ALA A 445 -31.76 -6.97 12.23
N VAL A 446 -33.04 -6.64 12.48
CA VAL A 446 -34.01 -7.60 13.02
C VAL A 446 -34.53 -8.53 11.92
N ASN A 447 -34.72 -9.81 12.27
CA ASN A 447 -35.28 -10.80 11.34
C ASN A 447 -36.79 -11.03 11.55
N GLY A 448 -37.43 -11.73 10.62
CA GLY A 448 -38.88 -11.97 10.64
C GLY A 448 -39.39 -12.74 11.87
N GLY A 449 -38.56 -13.60 12.48
CA GLY A 449 -38.93 -14.32 13.71
C GLY A 449 -39.07 -13.40 14.92
N GLN A 450 -38.30 -12.31 14.96
CA GLN A 450 -38.41 -11.29 16.00
C GLN A 450 -39.67 -10.44 15.85
N LEU A 451 -40.01 -10.06 14.62
CA LEU A 451 -41.26 -9.35 14.32
C LEU A 451 -42.49 -10.22 14.58
N GLN A 452 -42.42 -11.52 14.27
CA GLN A 452 -43.46 -12.50 14.62
C GLN A 452 -43.70 -12.57 16.13
N GLY A 453 -42.64 -12.59 16.96
CA GLY A 453 -42.78 -12.57 18.43
C GLY A 453 -43.49 -11.32 18.97
N VAL A 454 -43.30 -10.16 18.32
CA VAL A 454 -44.06 -8.94 18.62
C VAL A 454 -45.54 -9.09 18.20
N ALA A 455 -45.80 -9.63 17.02
CA ALA A 455 -47.16 -9.87 16.54
C ALA A 455 -47.94 -10.86 17.43
N ASP A 456 -47.31 -11.96 17.86
CA ASP A 456 -47.90 -12.92 18.83
C ASP A 456 -48.17 -12.27 20.19
N SER A 457 -47.31 -11.36 20.64
CA SER A 457 -47.55 -10.59 21.87
C SER A 457 -48.79 -9.70 21.75
N VAL A 458 -48.97 -9.00 20.63
CA VAL A 458 -50.15 -8.16 20.36
C VAL A 458 -51.42 -9.00 20.23
N LYS A 459 -51.38 -10.12 19.49
CA LYS A 459 -52.47 -11.10 19.39
C LYS A 459 -52.90 -11.61 20.76
N THR A 460 -51.93 -11.92 21.63
CA THR A 460 -52.19 -12.40 23.00
C THR A 460 -52.83 -11.31 23.88
N ALA A 461 -52.38 -10.06 23.74
CA ALA A 461 -52.93 -8.93 24.49
C ALA A 461 -54.37 -8.53 24.07
N ILE A 462 -54.75 -8.76 22.81
CA ILE A 462 -56.12 -8.53 22.31
C ILE A 462 -57.04 -9.73 22.61
N GLY A 463 -56.50 -10.95 22.54
CA GLY A 463 -57.25 -12.18 22.79
C GLY A 463 -58.36 -12.46 21.76
N GLY A 464 -59.40 -13.18 22.16
CA GLY A 464 -60.51 -13.58 21.28
C GLY A 464 -60.03 -14.42 20.08
N ASN A 465 -60.71 -14.27 18.94
CA ASN A 465 -60.38 -14.98 17.71
C ASN A 465 -59.36 -14.17 16.85
N THR A 466 -58.31 -13.65 17.49
CA THR A 466 -57.28 -12.86 16.81
C THR A 466 -56.23 -13.76 16.13
N THR A 467 -55.97 -13.51 14.85
CA THR A 467 -55.04 -14.26 14.00
C THR A 467 -53.95 -13.37 13.42
N ILE A 468 -52.87 -13.99 12.94
CA ILE A 468 -51.73 -13.33 12.28
C ILE A 468 -51.52 -14.04 10.94
N ASP A 469 -51.42 -13.26 9.86
CA ASP A 469 -51.02 -13.78 8.56
C ASP A 469 -49.49 -13.96 8.50
N ALA A 470 -49.03 -15.19 8.31
CA ALA A 470 -47.60 -15.55 8.35
C ALA A 470 -46.78 -15.08 7.12
N THR A 471 -47.42 -14.48 6.11
CA THR A 471 -46.76 -13.98 4.89
C THR A 471 -46.57 -12.45 4.92
N THR A 472 -47.50 -11.74 5.54
CA THR A 472 -47.61 -10.28 5.56
C THR A 472 -47.43 -9.66 6.95
N GLY A 473 -47.55 -10.46 8.03
CA GLY A 473 -47.55 -9.98 9.41
C GLY A 473 -48.85 -9.28 9.83
N ALA A 474 -49.88 -9.28 8.98
CA ALA A 474 -51.15 -8.61 9.27
C ALA A 474 -51.89 -9.29 10.43
N ILE A 475 -52.28 -8.50 11.44
CA ILE A 475 -53.11 -8.96 12.57
C ILE A 475 -54.58 -8.75 12.23
N THR A 476 -55.37 -9.82 12.28
CA THR A 476 -56.83 -9.78 12.04
C THR A 476 -57.56 -10.14 13.33
N THR A 477 -58.36 -9.21 13.84
CA THR A 477 -59.12 -9.36 15.09
C THR A 477 -60.56 -9.75 14.83
N SER A 478 -61.11 -10.69 15.61
CA SER A 478 -62.54 -11.02 15.54
C SER A 478 -63.12 -11.51 16.87
N ASN A 479 -64.41 -11.26 17.07
CA ASN A 479 -65.19 -11.66 18.26
C ASN A 479 -64.48 -11.39 19.61
N ILE A 480 -63.95 -10.18 19.80
CA ILE A 480 -63.18 -9.81 21.00
C ILE A 480 -64.09 -9.92 22.23
N GLY A 481 -63.65 -10.72 23.22
CA GLY A 481 -64.40 -10.96 24.45
C GLY A 481 -65.77 -11.64 24.28
N GLY A 482 -66.05 -12.28 23.14
CA GLY A 482 -67.38 -12.87 22.86
C GLY A 482 -68.46 -11.85 22.47
N THR A 483 -68.10 -10.58 22.32
CA THR A 483 -69.04 -9.45 22.07
C THR A 483 -69.58 -9.38 20.64
N SER A 484 -69.17 -10.30 19.76
CA SER A 484 -69.32 -10.24 18.28
C SER A 484 -68.65 -9.02 17.60
N SER A 485 -67.92 -8.17 18.35
CA SER A 485 -67.15 -7.07 17.76
C SER A 485 -65.79 -7.54 17.26
N ASN A 486 -65.35 -6.95 16.14
CA ASN A 486 -63.99 -7.12 15.60
C ASN A 486 -63.02 -6.02 16.07
N THR A 487 -63.51 -4.97 16.74
CA THR A 487 -62.70 -3.89 17.33
C THR A 487 -62.86 -3.82 18.85
N ILE A 488 -61.81 -3.39 19.55
CA ILE A 488 -61.82 -3.23 21.02
C ILE A 488 -62.88 -2.21 21.44
N ASP A 489 -62.97 -1.09 20.73
CA ASP A 489 -63.98 -0.04 20.95
C ASP A 489 -65.41 -0.55 20.78
N GLY A 490 -65.70 -1.33 19.74
CA GLY A 490 -67.01 -1.97 19.55
C GLY A 490 -67.32 -3.03 20.61
N ALA A 491 -66.30 -3.72 21.16
CA ALA A 491 -66.47 -4.68 22.24
C ALA A 491 -66.83 -3.98 23.56
N ILE A 492 -66.10 -2.91 23.90
CA ILE A 492 -66.38 -2.05 25.05
C ILE A 492 -67.76 -1.40 24.90
N THR A 493 -68.11 -0.94 23.70
CA THR A 493 -69.43 -0.37 23.41
C THR A 493 -70.55 -1.40 23.58
N SER A 494 -70.36 -2.64 23.12
CA SER A 494 -71.34 -3.74 23.32
C SER A 494 -71.60 -4.02 24.80
N VAL A 495 -70.55 -4.08 25.63
CA VAL A 495 -70.66 -4.25 27.09
C VAL A 495 -71.32 -3.03 27.75
N LYS A 496 -70.94 -1.81 27.36
CA LYS A 496 -71.55 -0.55 27.84
C LYS A 496 -73.04 -0.47 27.51
N ASP A 497 -73.43 -0.90 26.31
CA ASP A 497 -74.82 -0.93 25.87
C ASP A 497 -75.66 -1.94 26.67
N ALA A 498 -75.09 -3.12 26.95
CA ALA A 498 -75.72 -4.12 27.81
C ALA A 498 -75.92 -3.59 29.24
N ALA A 499 -74.88 -2.98 29.84
CA ALA A 499 -74.95 -2.37 31.16
C ALA A 499 -75.94 -1.19 31.22
N THR A 500 -76.00 -0.36 30.18
CA THR A 500 -76.94 0.77 30.09
C THR A 500 -78.40 0.31 30.02
N LYS A 501 -78.65 -0.85 29.39
CA LYS A 501 -79.99 -1.47 29.25
C LYS A 501 -80.46 -2.19 30.53
N ALA A 502 -79.59 -2.42 31.51
CA ALA A 502 -79.91 -3.08 32.78
C ALA A 502 -80.58 -2.17 33.84
N LYS A 503 -80.87 -0.90 33.51
CA LYS A 503 -81.38 0.10 34.45
C LYS A 503 -82.86 -0.10 34.81
N THR A 504 -83.15 -0.22 36.10
CA THR A 504 -84.51 -0.12 36.68
C THR A 504 -84.74 1.27 37.28
N THR A 505 -86.00 1.74 37.31
CA THR A 505 -86.39 3.04 37.89
C THR A 505 -87.69 2.94 38.68
N VAL A 506 -87.75 3.59 39.85
CA VAL A 506 -88.95 3.76 40.68
C VAL A 506 -89.10 5.24 41.03
N THR A 507 -90.32 5.77 40.96
CA THR A 507 -90.61 7.21 41.17
C THR A 507 -91.65 7.37 42.28
N ALA A 508 -91.40 8.29 43.22
CA ALA A 508 -92.40 8.67 44.22
C ALA A 508 -93.49 9.58 43.63
N GLY A 509 -94.72 9.46 44.11
CA GLY A 509 -95.79 10.44 43.90
C GLY A 509 -95.97 11.34 45.12
N ASP A 510 -96.82 12.36 45.03
CA ASP A 510 -97.09 13.27 46.15
C ASP A 510 -97.61 12.52 47.38
N ASN A 511 -97.16 12.95 48.56
CA ASN A 511 -97.44 12.35 49.87
C ASN A 511 -96.93 10.89 50.05
N VAL A 512 -96.07 10.39 49.14
CA VAL A 512 -95.37 9.10 49.22
C VAL A 512 -93.86 9.32 49.36
N VAL A 513 -93.20 8.51 50.18
CA VAL A 513 -91.74 8.45 50.32
C VAL A 513 -91.23 7.13 49.76
N VAL A 514 -90.24 7.21 48.88
CA VAL A 514 -89.48 6.06 48.37
C VAL A 514 -88.05 6.19 48.88
N THR A 515 -87.61 5.24 49.69
CA THR A 515 -86.25 5.21 50.25
C THR A 515 -85.42 4.16 49.53
N PRO A 516 -84.36 4.56 48.79
CA PRO A 516 -83.42 3.61 48.20
C PRO A 516 -82.49 3.03 49.28
N THR A 517 -82.13 1.76 49.12
CA THR A 517 -81.11 1.04 49.90
C THR A 517 -80.26 0.22 48.95
N THR A 518 -78.96 0.10 49.21
CA THR A 518 -78.04 -0.71 48.39
C THR A 518 -77.93 -2.11 48.98
N ASN A 519 -78.15 -3.12 48.14
CA ASN A 519 -77.96 -4.53 48.49
C ASN A 519 -76.45 -4.85 48.59
N ALA A 520 -76.11 -5.96 49.25
CA ALA A 520 -74.71 -6.35 49.47
C ALA A 520 -73.92 -6.70 48.18
N ASP A 521 -74.61 -6.89 47.06
CA ASP A 521 -74.04 -7.10 45.72
C ASP A 521 -73.87 -5.79 44.91
N GLY A 522 -74.23 -4.64 45.47
CA GLY A 522 -74.20 -3.33 44.81
C GLY A 522 -75.48 -2.95 44.06
N SER A 523 -76.48 -3.83 43.97
CA SER A 523 -77.76 -3.52 43.32
C SER A 523 -78.68 -2.63 44.19
N SER A 524 -79.64 -1.95 43.56
CA SER A 524 -80.57 -1.04 44.25
C SER A 524 -81.87 -1.73 44.66
N ASN A 525 -82.27 -1.56 45.92
CA ASN A 525 -83.59 -1.92 46.45
C ASN A 525 -84.36 -0.64 46.85
N TYR A 526 -85.69 -0.63 46.68
CA TYR A 526 -86.54 0.55 46.90
C TYR A 526 -87.71 0.21 47.83
N GLN A 527 -87.72 0.77 49.04
CA GLN A 527 -88.82 0.62 49.99
C GLN A 527 -89.77 1.81 49.89
N VAL A 528 -91.09 1.57 49.94
CA VAL A 528 -92.14 2.57 49.70
C VAL A 528 -93.05 2.70 50.92
N ALA A 529 -93.33 3.94 51.35
CA ALA A 529 -94.20 4.27 52.47
C ALA A 529 -94.90 5.63 52.26
N THR A 530 -95.86 6.00 53.10
CA THR A 530 -96.45 7.36 53.09
C THR A 530 -95.54 8.38 53.78
N ALA A 531 -95.63 9.65 53.37
CA ALA A 531 -94.94 10.77 54.00
C ALA A 531 -95.47 11.06 55.43
N LYS A 532 -94.63 11.66 56.29
CA LYS A 532 -95.05 12.12 57.63
C LYS A 532 -95.81 13.44 57.59
N ASP A 533 -95.48 14.31 56.64
CA ASP A 533 -96.13 15.59 56.40
C ASP A 533 -96.72 15.59 54.98
N VAL A 534 -97.87 16.24 54.79
CA VAL A 534 -98.63 16.25 53.55
C VAL A 534 -99.07 17.66 53.17
N ASN A 535 -99.17 17.96 51.87
CA ASN A 535 -99.43 19.30 51.35
C ASN A 535 -100.64 19.33 50.40
N PHE A 536 -101.35 20.47 50.34
CA PHE A 536 -102.55 20.68 49.52
C PHE A 536 -102.51 22.05 48.82
N ASP A 537 -102.91 22.11 47.56
CA ASP A 537 -102.69 23.30 46.70
C ASP A 537 -103.55 24.53 47.00
N LYS A 538 -104.64 24.39 47.76
CA LYS A 538 -105.51 25.53 48.12
C LYS A 538 -106.20 25.34 49.47
N VAL A 539 -106.15 26.38 50.30
CA VAL A 539 -106.90 26.48 51.56
C VAL A 539 -107.64 27.82 51.58
N THR A 540 -108.94 27.79 51.88
CA THR A 540 -109.82 28.97 51.78
C THR A 540 -110.39 29.31 53.16
N VAL A 541 -110.12 30.52 53.67
CA VAL A 541 -110.67 31.03 54.94
C VAL A 541 -111.07 32.50 54.77
N GLY A 542 -112.36 32.76 54.54
CA GLY A 542 -112.87 34.11 54.31
C GLY A 542 -112.49 34.67 52.92
N SER A 543 -112.20 35.97 52.86
CA SER A 543 -111.96 36.72 51.62
C SER A 543 -110.50 36.87 51.21
N VAL A 544 -109.54 36.56 52.09
CA VAL A 544 -108.11 36.53 51.77
C VAL A 544 -107.76 35.15 51.23
N VAL A 545 -107.31 35.08 49.98
CA VAL A 545 -106.86 33.83 49.36
C VAL A 545 -105.33 33.80 49.37
N VAL A 546 -104.76 32.89 50.16
CA VAL A 546 -103.33 32.54 50.06
C VAL A 546 -103.21 31.51 48.94
N ASP A 547 -102.97 31.99 47.72
CA ASP A 547 -102.88 31.13 46.55
C ASP A 547 -101.44 30.76 46.19
N LYS A 548 -101.12 29.47 46.30
CA LYS A 548 -99.82 28.89 45.89
C LYS A 548 -99.50 29.20 44.42
N ALA A 549 -100.52 29.36 43.57
CA ALA A 549 -100.33 29.61 42.15
C ALA A 549 -99.86 31.05 41.83
N THR A 550 -100.09 32.02 42.73
CA THR A 550 -99.62 33.41 42.53
C THR A 550 -98.47 33.81 43.44
N ASN A 551 -98.37 33.25 44.65
CA ASN A 551 -97.51 33.75 45.74
C ASN A 551 -97.74 35.24 46.09
N THR A 552 -98.87 35.82 45.67
CA THR A 552 -99.20 37.23 45.90
C THR A 552 -100.26 37.38 47.00
N ILE A 553 -100.05 38.35 47.90
CA ILE A 553 -101.09 38.83 48.80
C ILE A 553 -101.97 39.80 48.01
N ASN A 554 -102.98 39.28 47.32
CA ASN A 554 -103.90 40.09 46.52
C ASN A 554 -104.88 40.87 47.43
N GLY A 555 -104.85 42.20 47.32
CA GLY A 555 -105.68 43.13 48.11
C GLY A 555 -105.04 44.47 48.48
N LEU A 556 -104.05 44.94 47.70
CA LEU A 556 -103.17 46.10 47.97
C LEU A 556 -103.18 47.11 46.78
N SER A 557 -102.55 48.30 46.89
CA SER A 557 -102.89 49.45 46.03
C SER A 557 -101.88 50.62 45.86
N ASN A 558 -100.70 50.45 45.22
CA ASN A 558 -99.84 51.59 44.78
C ASN A 558 -98.82 51.26 43.64
N LYS A 559 -98.44 52.24 42.79
CA LYS A 559 -97.25 52.28 41.88
C LYS A 559 -96.99 53.73 41.32
N THR A 560 -95.75 54.29 41.32
CA THR A 560 -95.34 55.54 40.58
C THR A 560 -93.84 55.97 40.74
N TRP A 561 -93.32 56.91 39.88
CA TRP A 561 -92.05 57.65 40.08
C TRP A 561 -92.08 59.10 39.54
N ASN A 562 -91.17 59.95 40.02
CA ASN A 562 -91.05 61.38 39.68
C ASN A 562 -89.60 61.96 39.69
N GLY A 563 -88.57 61.12 39.82
CA GLY A 563 -87.18 61.55 39.99
C GLY A 563 -86.70 61.68 41.45
N THR A 564 -87.50 61.28 42.44
CA THR A 564 -87.11 61.27 43.88
C THR A 564 -87.56 60.00 44.60
N ALA A 565 -86.72 59.50 45.52
CA ALA A 565 -86.91 58.21 46.21
C ALA A 565 -87.58 58.32 47.59
N VAL A 566 -88.34 57.29 47.98
CA VAL A 566 -88.99 57.16 49.30
C VAL A 566 -88.63 55.82 49.94
N SER A 567 -88.41 55.82 51.26
CA SER A 567 -88.02 54.63 52.05
C SER A 567 -89.19 54.05 52.85
N GLY A 568 -89.15 52.75 53.15
CA GLY A 568 -90.12 52.06 54.01
C GLY A 568 -91.42 51.60 53.32
N GLN A 569 -91.54 51.79 52.01
CA GLN A 569 -92.64 51.26 51.18
C GLN A 569 -92.07 50.46 50.00
N ALA A 570 -92.89 49.62 49.37
CA ALA A 570 -92.52 48.97 48.12
C ALA A 570 -92.58 50.00 46.96
N ALA A 571 -91.45 50.20 46.29
CA ALA A 571 -91.29 51.08 45.13
C ALA A 571 -91.48 50.33 43.79
N THR A 572 -91.39 51.05 42.67
CA THR A 572 -91.60 50.53 41.30
C THR A 572 -90.37 50.72 40.42
N GLU A 573 -90.43 50.27 39.17
CA GLU A 573 -89.25 49.90 38.39
C GLU A 573 -88.75 51.01 37.42
N ASP A 574 -89.60 51.96 37.04
CA ASP A 574 -89.45 52.87 35.88
C ASP A 574 -88.45 54.07 36.03
N GLN A 575 -87.29 53.90 36.68
CA GLN A 575 -86.72 54.99 37.51
C GLN A 575 -85.36 55.63 37.14
N LEU A 576 -84.53 55.10 36.21
CA LEU A 576 -83.13 55.57 36.00
C LEU A 576 -82.55 55.24 34.59
N GLN A 577 -81.70 56.09 33.96
CA GLN A 577 -80.93 55.67 32.74
C GLN A 577 -79.57 56.35 32.37
N ALA A 578 -79.52 57.55 31.75
CA ALA A 578 -78.47 57.94 30.76
C ALA A 578 -77.58 59.16 31.09
N VAL A 579 -76.33 59.24 30.54
CA VAL A 579 -75.41 60.42 30.71
C VAL A 579 -74.53 60.86 29.50
N SER A 580 -73.36 60.23 29.17
CA SER A 580 -72.10 61.04 29.18
C SER A 580 -71.17 61.24 27.94
N ASP A 581 -71.19 60.43 26.88
CA ASP A 581 -69.92 60.06 26.18
C ASP A 581 -69.58 60.78 24.84
N ALA A 582 -68.28 60.98 24.52
CA ALA A 582 -67.83 61.68 23.28
C ALA A 582 -66.38 61.35 22.71
N GLN A 583 -65.43 62.30 22.75
CA GLN A 583 -64.56 62.65 21.58
C GLN A 583 -63.06 62.18 21.57
N LYS A 584 -62.58 61.29 22.44
CA LYS A 584 -61.12 60.96 22.58
C LYS A 584 -60.54 60.02 21.49
N ALA A 585 -60.71 60.34 20.20
CA ALA A 585 -60.98 59.31 19.18
C ALA A 585 -59.90 58.87 18.15
N THR A 586 -59.04 59.74 17.57
CA THR A 586 -58.49 59.45 16.21
C THR A 586 -57.00 59.12 16.03
N ASP A 587 -56.05 59.77 16.72
CA ASP A 587 -54.61 59.59 16.40
C ASP A 587 -53.98 58.30 17.00
N ASP A 588 -54.68 57.60 17.90
CA ASP A 588 -54.21 56.40 18.62
C ASP A 588 -54.12 55.12 17.73
N ALA A 589 -53.84 55.23 16.42
CA ALA A 589 -54.37 54.28 15.41
C ALA A 589 -53.43 53.67 14.32
N ALA A 590 -52.10 53.86 14.31
CA ALA A 590 -51.24 53.42 13.18
C ALA A 590 -49.94 52.65 13.54
N VAL A 591 -49.50 51.71 12.69
CA VAL A 591 -48.43 50.70 12.94
C VAL A 591 -47.21 50.84 12.00
N LYS A 592 -45.98 50.56 12.48
CA LYS A 592 -44.68 50.82 11.80
C LYS A 592 -43.60 49.78 12.17
N TYR A 593 -42.57 49.57 11.32
CA TYR A 593 -41.39 48.72 11.58
C TYR A 593 -40.41 49.34 12.61
N ASP A 594 -39.57 48.52 13.25
CA ASP A 594 -38.57 48.98 14.23
C ASP A 594 -37.33 49.58 13.59
N ASN A 595 -36.59 48.76 12.84
CA ASN A 595 -35.38 49.16 12.14
C ASN A 595 -35.66 49.11 10.62
N PRO A 596 -35.76 50.28 9.95
CA PRO A 596 -36.13 50.35 8.54
C PRO A 596 -35.05 49.82 7.59
N LEU A 597 -33.81 49.59 8.07
CA LEU A 597 -32.71 49.06 7.27
C LEU A 597 -32.68 47.53 7.27
N THR A 598 -32.75 46.90 8.44
CA THR A 598 -32.69 45.42 8.57
C THR A 598 -34.04 44.75 8.29
N LYS A 599 -35.17 45.40 8.65
CA LYS A 599 -36.55 44.94 8.41
C LYS A 599 -36.89 43.56 8.98
N ASP A 600 -36.06 43.08 9.90
CA ASP A 600 -36.16 41.83 10.65
C ASP A 600 -37.15 41.93 11.83
N LYS A 601 -37.55 43.15 12.24
CA LYS A 601 -38.39 43.37 13.43
C LYS A 601 -39.43 44.50 13.30
N VAL A 602 -40.57 44.28 13.96
CA VAL A 602 -41.67 45.22 14.16
C VAL A 602 -42.07 45.18 15.65
N THR A 603 -42.05 46.31 16.35
CA THR A 603 -42.68 46.46 17.67
C THR A 603 -43.99 47.23 17.49
N LEU A 604 -45.10 46.53 17.71
CA LEU A 604 -46.43 47.13 17.76
C LEU A 604 -46.47 48.09 18.98
N GLY A 605 -46.85 49.35 18.75
CA GLY A 605 -46.67 50.45 19.72
C GLY A 605 -45.48 51.37 19.42
N GLY A 606 -44.59 50.99 18.49
CA GLY A 606 -43.48 51.81 18.00
C GLY A 606 -42.11 51.36 18.51
N ALA A 607 -41.06 51.77 17.78
CA ALA A 607 -39.68 51.36 18.03
C ALA A 607 -39.24 51.75 19.45
N GLY A 608 -38.90 50.75 20.27
CA GLY A 608 -38.52 50.93 21.67
C GLY A 608 -39.66 50.92 22.69
N SER A 609 -40.92 50.74 22.27
CA SER A 609 -42.03 50.51 23.20
C SER A 609 -41.79 49.22 24.00
N THR A 610 -41.86 49.32 25.32
CA THR A 610 -41.85 48.16 26.23
C THR A 610 -43.27 47.70 26.61
N THR A 611 -44.29 48.49 26.28
CA THR A 611 -45.70 48.11 26.44
C THR A 611 -46.14 47.29 25.22
N PRO A 612 -46.57 46.02 25.39
CA PRO A 612 -47.06 45.20 24.28
C PRO A 612 -48.38 45.74 23.71
N VAL A 613 -48.55 45.63 22.39
CA VAL A 613 -49.81 45.99 21.70
C VAL A 613 -50.41 44.76 21.02
N THR A 614 -51.70 44.52 21.27
CA THR A 614 -52.46 43.37 20.75
C THR A 614 -52.69 43.48 19.25
N LEU A 615 -52.30 42.45 18.49
CA LEU A 615 -52.59 42.36 17.06
C LEU A 615 -53.88 41.56 16.82
N THR A 616 -54.90 42.21 16.26
CA THR A 616 -56.21 41.59 15.96
C THR A 616 -56.40 41.39 14.45
N ASN A 617 -57.47 40.68 14.06
CA ASN A 617 -57.83 40.39 12.67
C ASN A 617 -56.74 39.66 11.83
N VAL A 618 -55.84 38.93 12.48
CA VAL A 618 -54.85 38.06 11.82
C VAL A 618 -55.56 36.82 11.25
N LYS A 619 -55.46 36.61 9.92
CA LYS A 619 -55.95 35.40 9.26
C LYS A 619 -55.20 34.16 9.79
N ALA A 620 -55.90 33.04 9.93
CA ALA A 620 -55.28 31.78 10.32
C ALA A 620 -54.17 31.37 9.32
N GLY A 621 -52.96 31.15 9.83
CA GLY A 621 -51.79 30.70 9.07
C GLY A 621 -51.76 29.19 8.82
N ALA A 622 -50.91 28.72 7.92
CA ALA A 622 -50.76 27.29 7.68
C ALA A 622 -50.09 26.57 8.87
N VAL A 623 -50.65 25.43 9.30
CA VAL A 623 -50.05 24.59 10.36
C VAL A 623 -49.40 23.37 9.72
N ASN A 624 -48.13 23.51 9.34
CA ASN A 624 -47.31 22.43 8.78
C ASN A 624 -45.82 22.66 9.11
N ALA A 625 -44.98 21.63 8.91
CA ALA A 625 -43.57 21.61 9.31
C ALA A 625 -42.65 22.63 8.61
N THR A 626 -43.16 23.37 7.61
CA THR A 626 -42.41 24.36 6.81
C THR A 626 -43.03 25.76 6.85
N SER A 627 -44.07 25.97 7.65
CA SER A 627 -44.81 27.24 7.70
C SER A 627 -44.02 28.34 8.43
N THR A 628 -44.11 29.56 7.90
CA THR A 628 -43.60 30.79 8.53
C THR A 628 -44.73 31.79 8.84
N ASP A 629 -45.98 31.36 8.77
CA ASP A 629 -47.14 32.22 9.02
C ASP A 629 -47.31 32.53 10.52
N ALA A 630 -47.80 33.72 10.84
CA ALA A 630 -48.25 34.04 12.19
C ALA A 630 -49.54 33.27 12.51
N ILE A 631 -49.50 32.38 13.51
CA ILE A 631 -50.72 31.73 14.04
C ILE A 631 -51.56 32.75 14.82
N ASN A 632 -52.88 32.65 14.70
CA ASN A 632 -53.80 33.53 15.43
C ASN A 632 -54.39 32.85 16.69
N GLY A 633 -55.11 33.63 17.50
CA GLY A 633 -55.69 33.15 18.76
C GLY A 633 -56.69 32.00 18.60
N SER A 634 -57.46 31.93 17.50
CA SER A 634 -58.42 30.83 17.29
C SER A 634 -57.74 29.52 16.88
N GLN A 635 -56.57 29.57 16.25
CA GLN A 635 -55.75 28.37 16.01
C GLN A 635 -55.17 27.81 17.31
N LEU A 636 -54.62 28.67 18.17
CA LEU A 636 -54.12 28.27 19.49
C LEU A 636 -55.26 27.75 20.38
N HIS A 637 -56.42 28.42 20.38
CA HIS A 637 -57.62 27.93 21.07
C HIS A 637 -58.10 26.59 20.51
N GLY A 638 -58.05 26.36 19.18
CA GLY A 638 -58.41 25.07 18.58
C GLY A 638 -57.53 23.91 19.08
N VAL A 639 -56.22 24.15 19.26
CA VAL A 639 -55.31 23.20 19.91
C VAL A 639 -55.68 23.01 21.38
N ALA A 640 -55.94 24.09 22.12
CA ALA A 640 -56.33 24.02 23.52
C ALA A 640 -57.67 23.28 23.74
N ASP A 641 -58.66 23.46 22.86
CA ASP A 641 -59.96 22.79 22.94
C ASP A 641 -59.87 21.31 22.58
N SER A 642 -59.03 20.95 21.61
CA SER A 642 -58.65 19.55 21.37
C SER A 642 -58.09 18.88 22.64
N VAL A 643 -57.16 19.55 23.34
CA VAL A 643 -56.57 19.03 24.58
C VAL A 643 -57.60 19.00 25.74
N LYS A 644 -58.41 20.04 25.93
CA LYS A 644 -59.52 20.06 26.90
C LYS A 644 -60.48 18.89 26.66
N ASN A 645 -60.88 18.65 25.42
CA ASN A 645 -61.83 17.60 25.07
C ASN A 645 -61.21 16.19 25.21
N ALA A 646 -59.88 16.07 25.03
CA ALA A 646 -59.14 14.83 25.30
C ALA A 646 -58.98 14.52 26.80
N ILE A 647 -58.95 15.53 27.68
CA ILE A 647 -58.89 15.36 29.15
C ILE A 647 -60.30 15.17 29.75
N GLY A 648 -61.29 15.91 29.23
CA GLY A 648 -62.69 15.83 29.65
C GLY A 648 -62.97 16.36 31.06
N GLY A 649 -64.15 16.02 31.60
CA GLY A 649 -64.60 16.46 32.92
C GLY A 649 -64.80 17.98 33.03
N SER A 650 -64.64 18.54 34.22
CA SER A 650 -64.66 19.99 34.48
C SER A 650 -63.35 20.69 34.10
N THR A 651 -62.75 20.28 32.97
CA THR A 651 -61.60 20.95 32.37
C THR A 651 -62.07 22.16 31.59
N THR A 652 -61.58 23.34 31.97
CA THR A 652 -61.89 24.62 31.35
C THR A 652 -60.69 25.17 30.59
N ILE A 653 -60.96 25.99 29.58
CA ILE A 653 -59.97 26.89 28.99
C ILE A 653 -60.28 28.27 29.53
N ASP A 654 -59.28 28.93 30.08
CA ASP A 654 -59.37 30.36 30.36
C ASP A 654 -59.43 31.11 29.02
N ALA A 655 -60.60 31.70 28.74
CA ALA A 655 -60.89 32.32 27.45
C ALA A 655 -60.06 33.59 27.15
N THR A 656 -59.28 34.09 28.11
CA THR A 656 -58.46 35.30 27.99
C THR A 656 -56.99 34.97 27.73
N THR A 657 -56.48 33.91 28.36
CA THR A 657 -55.06 33.51 28.34
C THR A 657 -54.80 32.25 27.51
N GLY A 658 -55.83 31.48 27.18
CA GLY A 658 -55.71 30.17 26.53
C GLY A 658 -55.19 29.05 27.46
N ALA A 659 -55.00 29.34 28.75
CA ALA A 659 -54.52 28.36 29.72
C ALA A 659 -55.57 27.28 29.99
N ILE A 660 -55.16 26.01 29.97
CA ILE A 660 -56.03 24.87 30.30
C ILE A 660 -56.00 24.66 31.81
N THR A 661 -57.14 24.91 32.46
CA THR A 661 -57.33 24.67 33.89
C THR A 661 -58.14 23.38 34.06
N THR A 662 -57.48 22.34 34.55
CA THR A 662 -58.14 21.09 34.92
C THR A 662 -58.66 21.19 36.34
N SER A 663 -59.94 20.91 36.53
CA SER A 663 -60.55 20.81 37.86
C SER A 663 -61.37 19.53 37.96
N ASN A 664 -61.29 18.84 39.11
CA ASN A 664 -62.14 17.69 39.43
C ASN A 664 -62.25 16.65 38.28
N ILE A 665 -61.13 16.23 37.71
CA ILE A 665 -61.10 15.35 36.52
C ILE A 665 -61.85 14.05 36.85
N GLY A 666 -62.87 13.71 36.05
CA GLY A 666 -63.70 12.53 36.25
C GLY A 666 -64.52 12.49 37.55
N GLY A 667 -64.69 13.62 38.27
CA GLY A 667 -65.38 13.65 39.56
C GLY A 667 -64.54 13.16 40.75
N THR A 668 -63.22 13.00 40.57
CA THR A 668 -62.30 12.39 41.54
C THR A 668 -61.77 13.34 42.63
N GLY A 669 -62.14 14.62 42.59
CA GLY A 669 -61.55 15.69 43.40
C GLY A 669 -60.15 16.13 42.95
N SER A 670 -59.53 15.45 41.97
CA SER A 670 -58.16 15.75 41.52
C SER A 670 -58.13 16.81 40.42
N ASN A 671 -57.11 17.68 40.49
CA ASN A 671 -56.75 18.65 39.45
C ASN A 671 -55.52 18.19 38.63
N THR A 672 -55.18 16.90 38.67
CA THR A 672 -54.18 16.26 37.80
C THR A 672 -54.67 14.89 37.33
N ILE A 673 -54.24 14.46 36.14
CA ILE A 673 -54.62 13.16 35.57
C ILE A 673 -54.09 12.02 36.45
N ASP A 674 -52.84 12.12 36.90
CA ASP A 674 -52.19 11.14 37.79
C ASP A 674 -52.90 11.04 39.15
N GLY A 675 -53.29 12.18 39.75
CA GLY A 675 -54.07 12.21 40.99
C GLY A 675 -55.49 11.66 40.80
N ALA A 676 -56.10 11.83 39.62
CA ALA A 676 -57.42 11.28 39.32
C ALA A 676 -57.39 9.77 39.17
N ILE A 677 -56.40 9.25 38.43
CA ILE A 677 -56.12 7.81 38.31
C ILE A 677 -55.79 7.22 39.68
N THR A 678 -55.02 7.94 40.51
CA THR A 678 -54.69 7.52 41.88
C THR A 678 -55.93 7.49 42.78
N SER A 679 -56.80 8.50 42.77
CA SER A 679 -58.07 8.48 43.50
C SER A 679 -58.98 7.31 43.08
N VAL A 680 -59.08 7.01 41.77
CA VAL A 680 -59.85 5.85 41.28
C VAL A 680 -59.22 4.53 41.71
N LYS A 681 -57.90 4.40 41.62
CA LYS A 681 -57.13 3.23 42.07
C LYS A 681 -57.28 3.00 43.58
N ASP A 682 -57.23 4.06 44.38
CA ASP A 682 -57.42 4.00 45.82
C ASP A 682 -58.87 3.65 46.20
N ALA A 683 -59.86 4.19 45.49
CA ALA A 683 -61.26 3.82 45.66
C ALA A 683 -61.48 2.34 45.33
N ALA A 684 -60.95 1.86 44.20
CA ALA A 684 -61.01 0.45 43.79
C ALA A 684 -60.26 -0.48 44.77
N THR A 685 -59.14 -0.02 45.34
CA THR A 685 -58.38 -0.77 46.36
C THR A 685 -59.15 -0.85 47.69
N LYS A 686 -59.88 0.21 48.07
CA LYS A 686 -60.74 0.27 49.26
C LYS A 686 -62.08 -0.45 49.07
N ALA A 687 -62.53 -0.68 47.84
CA ALA A 687 -63.78 -1.39 47.51
C ALA A 687 -63.73 -2.92 47.72
N LYS A 688 -62.63 -3.46 48.28
CA LYS A 688 -62.47 -4.90 48.50
C LYS A 688 -63.30 -5.41 49.68
N THR A 689 -64.52 -5.88 49.42
CA THR A 689 -65.29 -6.71 50.35
C THR A 689 -64.65 -8.09 50.51
N THR A 690 -64.53 -8.55 51.76
CA THR A 690 -64.09 -9.91 52.12
C THR A 690 -65.19 -10.62 52.88
N VAL A 691 -65.66 -11.76 52.38
CA VAL A 691 -66.66 -12.59 53.05
C VAL A 691 -66.02 -13.93 53.41
N THR A 692 -65.94 -14.23 54.71
CA THR A 692 -65.48 -15.51 55.24
C THR A 692 -66.65 -16.25 55.88
N ALA A 693 -66.80 -17.54 55.58
CA ALA A 693 -67.77 -18.39 56.26
C ALA A 693 -67.40 -18.56 57.74
N GLY A 694 -68.36 -18.34 58.64
CA GLY A 694 -68.29 -18.79 60.03
C GLY A 694 -69.02 -20.12 60.20
N ASP A 695 -69.04 -20.64 61.43
CA ASP A 695 -69.77 -21.87 61.75
C ASP A 695 -71.25 -21.77 61.36
N ASN A 696 -71.80 -22.87 60.85
CA ASN A 696 -73.19 -23.00 60.36
C ASN A 696 -73.54 -22.11 59.15
N VAL A 697 -72.56 -21.46 58.50
CA VAL A 697 -72.75 -20.62 57.31
C VAL A 697 -72.01 -21.22 56.11
N VAL A 698 -72.68 -21.28 54.96
CA VAL A 698 -72.07 -21.55 53.65
C VAL A 698 -72.02 -20.25 52.87
N VAL A 699 -70.84 -19.91 52.35
CA VAL A 699 -70.61 -18.75 51.49
C VAL A 699 -70.20 -19.26 50.12
N THR A 700 -71.09 -19.16 49.14
CA THR A 700 -70.81 -19.55 47.76
C THR A 700 -70.51 -18.31 46.91
N PRO A 701 -69.26 -18.09 46.47
CA PRO A 701 -68.94 -17.00 45.56
C PRO A 701 -69.47 -17.31 44.15
N THR A 702 -70.13 -16.34 43.53
CA THR A 702 -70.56 -16.35 42.13
C THR A 702 -70.18 -15.03 41.47
N THR A 703 -69.90 -15.05 40.17
CA THR A 703 -69.60 -13.84 39.40
C THR A 703 -70.88 -13.36 38.73
N ASN A 704 -71.28 -12.12 38.99
CA ASN A 704 -72.39 -11.45 38.32
C ASN A 704 -72.04 -11.18 36.85
N ALA A 705 -73.06 -10.94 36.01
CA ALA A 705 -72.88 -10.71 34.58
C ALA A 705 -72.09 -9.41 34.23
N ASP A 706 -71.91 -8.50 35.19
CA ASP A 706 -71.09 -7.30 35.09
C ASP A 706 -69.63 -7.49 35.56
N GLY A 707 -69.27 -8.70 36.02
CA GLY A 707 -67.96 -9.03 36.56
C GLY A 707 -67.80 -8.79 38.07
N SER A 708 -68.81 -8.28 38.76
CA SER A 708 -68.78 -8.13 40.22
C SER A 708 -68.91 -9.49 40.94
N SER A 709 -68.39 -9.58 42.17
CA SER A 709 -68.46 -10.80 43.00
C SER A 709 -69.67 -10.76 43.92
N ASN A 710 -70.62 -11.66 43.68
CA ASN A 710 -71.72 -11.94 44.59
C ASN A 710 -71.31 -13.08 45.54
N TYR A 711 -71.68 -12.96 46.82
CA TYR A 711 -71.43 -13.98 47.82
C TYR A 711 -72.77 -14.46 48.35
N GLN A 712 -73.27 -15.57 47.83
CA GLN A 712 -74.50 -16.17 48.33
C GLN A 712 -74.24 -16.78 49.70
N VAL A 713 -74.62 -16.05 50.74
CA VAL A 713 -74.56 -16.48 52.14
C VAL A 713 -75.85 -17.22 52.48
N ALA A 714 -75.73 -18.47 52.90
CA ALA A 714 -76.84 -19.30 53.36
C ALA A 714 -76.48 -19.97 54.69
N THR A 715 -77.48 -20.34 55.48
CA THR A 715 -77.28 -21.34 56.54
C THR A 715 -76.85 -22.66 55.90
N ALA A 716 -75.91 -23.36 56.52
CA ALA A 716 -75.56 -24.72 56.14
C ALA A 716 -76.80 -25.64 56.19
N LYS A 717 -76.80 -26.72 55.40
CA LYS A 717 -77.91 -27.71 55.43
C LYS A 717 -78.02 -28.37 56.80
N ASP A 718 -76.88 -28.68 57.39
CA ASP A 718 -76.73 -29.20 58.74
C ASP A 718 -76.17 -28.09 59.63
N VAL A 719 -76.83 -27.79 60.74
CA VAL A 719 -76.46 -26.70 61.65
C VAL A 719 -76.20 -27.23 63.07
N ASN A 720 -75.00 -26.97 63.57
CA ASN A 720 -74.51 -27.33 64.88
C ASN A 720 -74.51 -26.10 65.79
N PHE A 721 -75.61 -25.87 66.51
CA PHE A 721 -75.70 -24.85 67.55
C PHE A 721 -75.38 -25.45 68.92
N ASP A 722 -74.54 -24.78 69.70
CA ASP A 722 -74.33 -25.17 71.11
C ASP A 722 -75.49 -24.76 72.02
N LYS A 723 -76.27 -23.75 71.60
CA LYS A 723 -77.49 -23.31 72.30
C LYS A 723 -78.44 -22.58 71.35
N VAL A 724 -79.74 -22.84 71.47
CA VAL A 724 -80.80 -22.20 70.67
C VAL A 724 -81.89 -21.68 71.60
N THR A 725 -82.09 -20.36 71.61
CA THR A 725 -83.13 -19.70 72.41
C THR A 725 -84.25 -19.19 71.49
N VAL A 726 -85.49 -19.61 71.75
CA VAL A 726 -86.71 -19.21 71.04
C VAL A 726 -87.73 -18.68 72.05
N GLY A 727 -87.80 -17.36 72.19
CA GLY A 727 -88.58 -16.72 73.26
C GLY A 727 -88.01 -17.07 74.64
N SER A 728 -88.81 -17.68 75.51
CA SER A 728 -88.34 -18.23 76.79
C SER A 728 -87.73 -19.62 76.67
N VAL A 729 -87.98 -20.35 75.58
CA VAL A 729 -87.55 -21.75 75.40
C VAL A 729 -86.07 -21.79 75.02
N VAL A 730 -85.30 -22.68 75.64
CA VAL A 730 -83.85 -22.79 75.47
C VAL A 730 -83.48 -24.25 75.28
N VAL A 731 -83.07 -24.62 74.06
CA VAL A 731 -82.43 -25.91 73.77
C VAL A 731 -80.93 -25.74 74.00
N ASP A 732 -80.33 -26.51 74.88
CA ASP A 732 -78.92 -26.40 75.27
C ASP A 732 -78.19 -27.73 75.05
N LYS A 733 -77.15 -27.72 74.20
CA LYS A 733 -76.36 -28.91 73.83
C LYS A 733 -75.43 -29.37 74.95
N ALA A 734 -75.02 -28.47 75.85
CA ALA A 734 -74.16 -28.83 76.97
C ALA A 734 -74.92 -29.62 78.05
N THR A 735 -76.23 -29.38 78.21
CA THR A 735 -77.10 -30.14 79.13
C THR A 735 -77.94 -31.21 78.42
N ASN A 736 -78.15 -31.11 77.11
CA ASN A 736 -79.13 -31.86 76.33
C ASN A 736 -80.59 -31.67 76.81
N THR A 737 -80.92 -30.49 77.35
CA THR A 737 -82.26 -30.17 77.88
C THR A 737 -82.98 -29.08 77.08
N ILE A 738 -84.32 -29.05 77.20
CA ILE A 738 -85.18 -28.00 76.63
C ILE A 738 -85.82 -27.22 77.79
N ASN A 739 -85.12 -26.19 78.24
CA ASN A 739 -85.54 -25.37 79.37
C ASN A 739 -86.56 -24.29 78.94
N GLY A 740 -87.28 -23.71 79.90
CA GLY A 740 -88.03 -22.47 79.66
C GLY A 740 -89.34 -22.61 78.86
N LEU A 741 -89.83 -23.84 78.68
CA LEU A 741 -91.22 -24.11 78.32
C LEU A 741 -92.17 -23.39 79.30
N SER A 742 -93.17 -22.69 78.77
CA SER A 742 -94.19 -21.98 79.57
C SER A 742 -95.23 -22.92 80.21
N ASN A 743 -95.28 -24.16 79.74
CA ASN A 743 -96.25 -25.19 80.07
C ASN A 743 -95.95 -25.88 81.43
N LYS A 744 -96.02 -25.12 82.53
CA LYS A 744 -95.57 -25.54 83.87
C LYS A 744 -96.62 -26.17 84.79
N THR A 745 -97.88 -26.24 84.35
CA THR A 745 -98.97 -26.76 85.18
C THR A 745 -99.83 -27.72 84.38
N TRP A 746 -100.20 -28.86 84.99
CA TRP A 746 -101.12 -29.81 84.36
C TRP A 746 -102.56 -29.37 84.61
N ASN A 747 -103.32 -29.17 83.52
CA ASN A 747 -104.72 -28.69 83.58
C ASN A 747 -105.77 -29.80 83.39
N GLY A 748 -105.34 -31.07 83.36
CA GLY A 748 -106.21 -32.21 83.09
C GLY A 748 -106.34 -32.61 81.60
N THR A 749 -105.72 -31.88 80.66
CA THR A 749 -105.84 -32.15 79.22
C THR A 749 -104.48 -32.19 78.51
N ALA A 750 -104.20 -33.29 77.82
CA ALA A 750 -103.00 -33.40 76.97
C ALA A 750 -103.19 -32.62 75.66
N VAL A 751 -102.24 -31.74 75.33
CA VAL A 751 -102.20 -31.06 74.03
C VAL A 751 -101.22 -31.81 73.12
N SER A 752 -101.75 -32.42 72.06
CA SER A 752 -100.93 -33.18 71.10
C SER A 752 -99.89 -32.31 70.40
N GLY A 753 -98.69 -32.84 70.21
CA GLY A 753 -97.58 -32.13 69.55
C GLY A 753 -96.79 -31.15 70.43
N GLN A 754 -97.09 -31.06 71.73
CA GLN A 754 -96.33 -30.24 72.69
C GLN A 754 -95.45 -31.12 73.59
N ALA A 755 -94.28 -30.60 73.96
CA ALA A 755 -93.46 -31.19 75.01
C ALA A 755 -94.08 -30.91 76.39
N ALA A 756 -94.23 -31.96 77.21
CA ALA A 756 -94.55 -31.81 78.63
C ALA A 756 -93.30 -31.39 79.42
N THR A 757 -93.49 -30.62 80.48
CA THR A 757 -92.43 -30.35 81.46
C THR A 757 -92.35 -31.47 82.50
N GLU A 758 -91.21 -31.57 83.18
CA GLU A 758 -91.03 -32.46 84.34
C GLU A 758 -92.06 -32.16 85.44
N ASP A 759 -92.38 -30.88 85.67
CA ASP A 759 -93.45 -30.42 86.57
C ASP A 759 -94.82 -31.02 86.20
N GLN A 760 -95.14 -31.09 84.90
CA GLN A 760 -96.38 -31.72 84.42
C GLN A 760 -96.36 -33.24 84.51
N LEU A 761 -95.23 -33.87 84.19
CA LEU A 761 -95.10 -35.33 84.29
C LEU A 761 -95.22 -35.80 85.75
N GLN A 762 -94.67 -35.04 86.69
CA GLN A 762 -94.88 -35.25 88.12
C GLN A 762 -96.35 -35.08 88.51
N ALA A 763 -97.02 -33.99 88.08
CA ALA A 763 -98.43 -33.78 88.36
C ALA A 763 -99.36 -34.89 87.79
N VAL A 764 -99.01 -35.46 86.63
CA VAL A 764 -99.71 -36.64 86.08
C VAL A 764 -99.42 -37.91 86.89
N SER A 765 -98.17 -38.11 87.33
CA SER A 765 -97.78 -39.22 88.20
C SER A 765 -98.51 -39.19 89.56
N ASP A 766 -98.61 -38.01 90.17
CA ASP A 766 -99.30 -37.80 91.45
C ASP A 766 -100.82 -38.03 91.30
N ALA A 767 -101.42 -37.60 90.19
CA ALA A 767 -102.83 -37.86 89.88
C ALA A 767 -103.11 -39.36 89.62
N GLN A 768 -102.20 -40.07 88.94
CA GLN A 768 -102.27 -41.53 88.81
C GLN A 768 -102.20 -42.18 90.19
N LYS A 769 -101.24 -41.80 91.04
CA LYS A 769 -101.11 -42.35 92.40
C LYS A 769 -102.36 -42.13 93.25
N ALA A 770 -102.96 -40.94 93.21
CA ALA A 770 -104.20 -40.66 93.94
C ALA A 770 -105.38 -41.55 93.49
N THR A 771 -105.39 -41.97 92.22
CA THR A 771 -106.39 -42.92 91.68
C THR A 771 -106.06 -44.36 92.10
N ASP A 772 -104.77 -44.72 92.06
CA ASP A 772 -104.26 -46.03 92.44
C ASP A 772 -104.49 -46.36 93.93
N ASP A 773 -104.42 -45.39 94.83
CA ASP A 773 -104.64 -45.58 96.27
C ASP A 773 -106.14 -45.80 96.63
N ALA A 774 -107.06 -45.57 95.69
CA ALA A 774 -108.51 -45.70 95.89
C ALA A 774 -109.11 -47.02 95.34
N ALA A 775 -108.31 -47.85 94.66
CA ALA A 775 -108.78 -49.08 94.02
C ALA A 775 -108.58 -50.34 94.88
N VAL A 776 -109.57 -51.25 94.87
CA VAL A 776 -109.38 -52.61 95.39
C VAL A 776 -108.50 -53.40 94.43
N LYS A 777 -107.35 -53.87 94.90
CA LYS A 777 -106.34 -54.60 94.12
C LYS A 777 -106.25 -56.06 94.57
N TYR A 778 -105.77 -56.92 93.67
CA TYR A 778 -105.30 -58.26 94.03
C TYR A 778 -104.05 -58.16 94.90
N ASP A 779 -103.84 -59.15 95.77
CA ASP A 779 -102.66 -59.22 96.64
C ASP A 779 -101.37 -59.40 95.84
N ASP A 780 -101.45 -60.13 94.73
CA ASP A 780 -100.40 -60.29 93.73
C ASP A 780 -101.01 -59.95 92.34
N PRO A 781 -100.41 -59.01 91.58
CA PRO A 781 -100.95 -58.57 90.28
C PRO A 781 -100.69 -59.53 89.12
N LEU A 782 -99.85 -60.55 89.29
CA LEU A 782 -99.57 -61.61 88.31
C LEU A 782 -100.52 -62.79 88.47
N THR A 783 -100.69 -63.31 89.69
CA THR A 783 -101.54 -64.50 89.94
C THR A 783 -103.03 -64.16 89.96
N LYS A 784 -103.41 -63.04 90.58
CA LYS A 784 -104.80 -62.57 90.75
C LYS A 784 -105.75 -63.60 91.39
N ASP A 785 -105.19 -64.50 92.19
CA ASP A 785 -105.89 -65.58 92.89
C ASP A 785 -106.49 -65.13 94.24
N LYS A 786 -105.97 -64.05 94.83
CA LYS A 786 -106.42 -63.51 96.13
C LYS A 786 -106.60 -61.99 96.13
N VAL A 787 -107.61 -61.53 96.86
CA VAL A 787 -107.87 -60.13 97.22
C VAL A 787 -108.03 -60.05 98.74
N THR A 788 -107.15 -59.32 99.42
CA THR A 788 -107.38 -58.91 100.82
C THR A 788 -108.08 -57.56 100.84
N LEU A 789 -109.34 -57.56 101.31
CA LEU A 789 -110.09 -56.32 101.50
C LEU A 789 -109.41 -55.47 102.61
N GLY A 790 -109.10 -54.21 102.29
CA GLY A 790 -108.23 -53.35 103.10
C GLY A 790 -106.76 -53.32 102.65
N GLY A 791 -106.39 -54.07 101.62
CA GLY A 791 -105.04 -54.10 101.03
C GLY A 791 -104.25 -55.34 101.40
N ALA A 792 -103.24 -55.67 100.57
CA ALA A 792 -102.42 -56.87 100.72
C ALA A 792 -101.77 -56.93 102.12
N GLY A 793 -102.08 -57.99 102.89
CA GLY A 793 -101.58 -58.18 104.25
C GLY A 793 -102.40 -57.49 105.36
N SER A 794 -103.51 -56.82 105.06
CA SER A 794 -104.43 -56.33 106.09
C SER A 794 -105.00 -57.47 106.94
N THR A 795 -104.83 -57.38 108.25
CA THR A 795 -105.40 -58.33 109.23
C THR A 795 -106.72 -57.84 109.85
N THR A 796 -107.15 -56.62 109.55
CA THR A 796 -108.39 -56.03 110.04
C THR A 796 -109.56 -56.46 109.13
N PRO A 797 -110.58 -57.19 109.62
CA PRO A 797 -111.69 -57.63 108.79
C PRO A 797 -112.52 -56.46 108.26
N VAL A 798 -112.88 -56.50 106.97
CA VAL A 798 -113.74 -55.51 106.31
C VAL A 798 -115.14 -56.10 106.11
N THR A 799 -116.16 -55.42 106.65
CA THR A 799 -117.56 -55.83 106.51
C THR A 799 -118.04 -55.66 105.07
N LEU A 800 -118.26 -56.75 104.35
CA LEU A 800 -118.77 -56.73 102.98
C LEU A 800 -120.31 -56.71 102.99
N THR A 801 -120.89 -55.51 102.80
CA THR A 801 -122.34 -55.29 102.79
C THR A 801 -122.92 -55.36 101.36
N ASN A 802 -124.26 -55.41 101.25
CA ASN A 802 -125.00 -55.44 99.98
C ASN A 802 -124.63 -56.61 99.02
N VAL A 803 -124.10 -57.70 99.55
CA VAL A 803 -123.82 -58.93 98.78
C VAL A 803 -125.15 -59.57 98.37
N LYS A 804 -125.44 -59.57 97.07
CA LYS A 804 -126.59 -60.29 96.48
C LYS A 804 -126.47 -61.78 96.79
N ALA A 805 -127.60 -62.44 97.02
CA ALA A 805 -127.62 -63.89 97.20
C ALA A 805 -127.06 -64.61 95.95
N GLY A 806 -126.02 -65.42 96.15
CA GLY A 806 -125.40 -66.24 95.11
C GLY A 806 -126.24 -67.46 94.72
N ALA A 807 -125.84 -68.20 93.69
CA ALA A 807 -126.46 -69.49 93.39
C ALA A 807 -126.05 -70.54 94.44
N VAL A 808 -127.01 -71.31 94.97
CA VAL A 808 -126.73 -72.47 95.85
C VAL A 808 -126.83 -73.74 95.00
N ASN A 809 -125.72 -74.14 94.39
CA ASN A 809 -125.58 -75.39 93.64
C ASN A 809 -124.16 -75.94 93.76
N SER A 810 -123.96 -77.21 93.38
CA SER A 810 -122.69 -77.96 93.54
C SER A 810 -121.50 -77.44 92.72
N THR A 811 -121.70 -76.46 91.85
CA THR A 811 -120.66 -75.82 91.01
C THR A 811 -120.52 -74.32 91.26
N SER A 812 -121.23 -73.76 92.23
CA SER A 812 -121.24 -72.33 92.50
C SER A 812 -119.96 -71.88 93.20
N THR A 813 -119.35 -70.82 92.67
CA THR A 813 -118.26 -70.07 93.31
C THR A 813 -118.73 -68.71 93.83
N ASP A 814 -120.05 -68.46 93.86
CA ASP A 814 -120.61 -67.21 94.36
C ASP A 814 -120.41 -67.09 95.89
N ALA A 815 -120.12 -65.87 96.36
CA ALA A 815 -120.15 -65.58 97.78
C ALA A 815 -121.60 -65.68 98.32
N ILE A 816 -121.88 -66.72 99.11
CA ILE A 816 -123.18 -66.83 99.80
C ILE A 816 -123.30 -65.75 100.88
N ASN A 817 -124.49 -65.15 101.00
CA ASN A 817 -124.78 -64.18 102.06
C ASN A 817 -125.51 -64.83 103.24
N GLY A 818 -125.63 -64.10 104.35
CA GLY A 818 -126.15 -64.64 105.62
C GLY A 818 -127.57 -65.22 105.55
N SER A 819 -128.46 -64.67 104.71
CA SER A 819 -129.82 -65.20 104.59
C SER A 819 -129.89 -66.53 103.85
N GLN A 820 -128.91 -66.84 102.98
CA GLN A 820 -128.79 -68.15 102.35
C GLN A 820 -128.35 -69.22 103.35
N LEU A 821 -127.35 -68.92 104.18
CA LEU A 821 -126.90 -69.82 105.23
C LEU A 821 -128.01 -70.08 106.26
N HIS A 822 -128.77 -69.04 106.62
CA HIS A 822 -129.97 -69.19 107.46
C HIS A 822 -131.04 -70.07 106.79
N GLY A 823 -131.27 -69.94 105.47
CA GLY A 823 -132.22 -70.80 104.74
C GLY A 823 -131.82 -72.27 104.72
N VAL A 824 -130.52 -72.57 104.64
CA VAL A 824 -129.99 -73.94 104.79
C VAL A 824 -130.24 -74.45 106.22
N ALA A 825 -129.94 -73.64 107.23
CA ALA A 825 -130.21 -74.01 108.62
C ALA A 825 -131.72 -74.27 108.87
N ASP A 826 -132.61 -73.43 108.32
CA ASP A 826 -134.06 -73.60 108.48
C ASP A 826 -134.58 -74.87 107.79
N SER A 827 -133.98 -75.25 106.65
CA SER A 827 -134.25 -76.53 105.99
C SER A 827 -133.88 -77.72 106.89
N VAL A 828 -132.72 -77.67 107.56
CA VAL A 828 -132.28 -78.72 108.49
C VAL A 828 -133.15 -78.77 109.77
N LYS A 829 -133.50 -77.62 110.34
CA LYS A 829 -134.44 -77.50 111.47
C LYS A 829 -135.81 -78.13 111.14
N ASN A 830 -136.33 -77.87 109.94
CA ASN A 830 -137.58 -78.47 109.47
C ASN A 830 -137.46 -79.98 109.18
N ALA A 831 -136.29 -80.46 108.75
CA ALA A 831 -136.06 -81.87 108.42
C ALA A 831 -135.89 -82.79 109.66
N ILE A 832 -135.32 -82.29 110.76
CA ILE A 832 -135.17 -83.06 112.01
C ILE A 832 -136.51 -83.19 112.76
N GLY A 833 -137.40 -82.20 112.61
CA GLY A 833 -138.71 -82.19 113.27
C GLY A 833 -138.65 -82.01 114.80
N GLY A 834 -139.77 -82.26 115.47
CA GLY A 834 -139.91 -81.99 116.91
C GLY A 834 -139.81 -80.50 117.25
N SER A 835 -139.52 -80.18 118.51
CA SER A 835 -139.40 -78.80 119.02
C SER A 835 -138.05 -78.16 118.69
N THR A 836 -137.59 -78.29 117.45
CA THR A 836 -136.26 -77.87 116.99
C THR A 836 -136.24 -76.40 116.59
N THR A 837 -135.23 -75.66 117.06
CA THR A 837 -135.10 -74.19 116.90
C THR A 837 -133.73 -73.78 116.36
N ILE A 838 -133.65 -72.55 115.87
CA ILE A 838 -132.42 -71.91 115.37
C ILE A 838 -132.16 -70.63 116.16
N ASP A 839 -130.90 -70.41 116.54
CA ASP A 839 -130.44 -69.12 117.05
C ASP A 839 -130.25 -68.12 115.89
N ALA A 840 -130.99 -67.02 115.92
CA ALA A 840 -131.02 -66.03 114.83
C ALA A 840 -129.75 -65.18 114.69
N THR A 841 -128.77 -65.32 115.59
CA THR A 841 -127.51 -64.54 115.59
C THR A 841 -126.33 -65.38 115.10
N THR A 842 -126.35 -66.69 115.37
CA THR A 842 -125.25 -67.63 115.12
C THR A 842 -125.60 -68.71 114.08
N GLY A 843 -126.88 -68.90 113.77
CA GLY A 843 -127.37 -69.95 112.87
C GLY A 843 -127.32 -71.37 113.46
N ALA A 844 -126.97 -71.52 114.74
CA ALA A 844 -126.90 -72.81 115.41
C ALA A 844 -128.29 -73.46 115.57
N ILE A 845 -128.38 -74.77 115.38
CA ILE A 845 -129.62 -75.55 115.46
C ILE A 845 -129.62 -76.37 116.74
N THR A 846 -130.73 -76.39 117.49
CA THR A 846 -130.88 -77.19 118.72
C THR A 846 -132.21 -77.95 118.74
N THR A 847 -132.15 -79.21 119.18
CA THR A 847 -133.26 -80.19 119.11
C THR A 847 -133.58 -80.72 120.51
N SER A 848 -134.81 -81.21 120.73
CA SER A 848 -135.14 -81.96 121.97
C SER A 848 -136.36 -82.88 121.82
N ASN A 849 -136.29 -84.05 122.46
CA ASN A 849 -137.35 -85.05 122.62
C ASN A 849 -137.99 -85.54 121.31
N ILE A 850 -137.24 -86.32 120.53
CA ILE A 850 -137.70 -86.94 119.28
C ILE A 850 -138.42 -88.26 119.60
N GLY A 851 -139.62 -88.48 119.06
CA GLY A 851 -140.31 -89.78 119.11
C GLY A 851 -141.04 -90.15 120.43
N GLY A 852 -140.79 -89.44 121.54
CA GLY A 852 -141.62 -89.53 122.75
C GLY A 852 -141.33 -90.70 123.71
N THR A 853 -140.22 -91.43 123.52
CA THR A 853 -139.79 -92.55 124.40
C THR A 853 -138.76 -92.16 125.46
N GLY A 854 -138.32 -90.89 125.50
CA GLY A 854 -137.38 -90.39 126.50
C GLY A 854 -135.88 -90.54 126.16
N SER A 855 -135.54 -90.89 124.92
CA SER A 855 -134.17 -90.78 124.39
C SER A 855 -134.09 -89.73 123.29
N ASN A 856 -132.97 -89.00 123.22
CA ASN A 856 -132.68 -88.02 122.15
C ASN A 856 -131.87 -88.66 121.00
N THR A 857 -132.23 -89.88 120.58
CA THR A 857 -131.53 -90.66 119.56
C THR A 857 -132.50 -91.25 118.55
N ILE A 858 -132.17 -91.13 117.27
CA ILE A 858 -132.82 -91.83 116.15
C ILE A 858 -131.93 -93.04 115.83
N ASP A 859 -132.51 -94.22 115.70
CA ASP A 859 -131.84 -95.53 115.57
C ASP A 859 -132.70 -96.34 114.57
N GLY A 860 -132.23 -97.10 113.58
CA GLY A 860 -130.90 -97.72 113.34
C GLY A 860 -129.68 -96.80 113.16
N ALA A 861 -128.83 -96.79 114.18
CA ALA A 861 -127.53 -96.09 114.31
C ALA A 861 -127.56 -94.55 114.39
#